data_AF-A0A9Q0MFB5-F1
#
_entry.id   AF-A0A9Q0MFB5-F1
#
_cell.length_a   1.000
_cell.length_b   1.000
_cell.length_c   1.000
_cell.angle_alpha   90.00
_cell.angle_beta   90.00
_cell.angle_gamma   90.00
#
_symmetry.space_group_name_H-M   'P 1'
#
loop_
_entity.id
_entity.type
_entity.pdbx_description
1 polymer ?
#
loop_
_entity_poly.entity_id
_entity_poly.type
_entity_poly.pdbx_seq_one_letter_code
_entity_poly.pdbx_strand_id
1 'polypeptide(L)'
;MVSINLFSFSELRDQLEPISIEDERLKKNKYVLPGDCITMDGSFMRGHGTYHDEFIENNSDDDDKFNLNQNSFNSISTTSKIERKLISSLAGIVEPINRLLSVRPLRTRYNGAIGDVVVGRIVEVQQKRWKVETNSRLSSILLLSSVNLPGGELRRKTAEDELLMRDYLSEGDLICAEVQTTYEDGALGLYTRSLKYGKLGQGVMLYISPSMIAKRKIHCHNLPCGVYLILGNNGWIFLSTNESSSNNSGGFVLDKSEISFQDRERIARVRNCILALSDNKIVLDYSSIVASYEISEKLEIDYCQLTLPATARIIADQTRVHLLSSNLIQYCELGSFAFIKSGVSFSKEPKMSFALRLSCVLSSARNAACRTKLSIQSSASIVSLAKQDDSFQRPAPFPYKDKPYTRFHAKYSFLDPSHIRMNPNSKIITVEGNIGSRKGELAKQLADEFGWFYMPEPRIEDLYINYNGFDYRSLNQYIDPMCQAVDEKMYYEDPKHKGVPWMKMFFYRIRYCQYIDALAHLFNTGQGVVMERCPASDFVFADAMHKCGWLPQDAYDYYFRLRFDTIHKLLRPHLIIYLDVDVDTSLKRIKEKNIPYQVNSKVLNKEYLQTIEESYKQRYLPDAGQYSELLVYNWNQPPESIDDMVLDIENLEMDDWDMMGQKFKDWNFYWNEFWDRYRYTYTSRKLDLMNDFNLTATYDVDSITLDSDAVEHRDGVYKSFVKNYGILPDRDNTRVGLFQQLFGRLNSYRTTDFYCRDPFY
;
A
#
# COMPACT_ATOMS: atom_id res chain seq x y z
N MET A 1 18.35 15.53 6.93
CA MET A 1 17.79 15.03 8.20
C MET A 1 16.30 14.89 7.99
N VAL A 2 15.83 13.66 7.81
CA VAL A 2 14.39 13.38 7.64
C VAL A 2 13.74 13.61 9.01
N SER A 3 12.67 14.38 9.06
CA SER A 3 11.90 14.60 10.28
C SER A 3 11.26 13.28 10.73
N ILE A 4 11.71 12.71 11.85
CA ILE A 4 11.05 11.53 12.44
C ILE A 4 9.66 11.95 12.93
N ASN A 5 8.61 11.40 12.33
CA ASN A 5 7.24 11.53 12.83
C ASN A 5 7.03 10.46 13.92
N LEU A 6 6.46 10.90 15.05
CA LEU A 6 6.06 10.00 16.14
C LEU A 6 4.63 9.53 15.88
N PHE A 7 4.38 8.24 16.07
CA PHE A 7 3.06 7.62 15.87
C PHE A 7 2.40 7.36 17.22
N SER A 8 1.09 7.61 17.33
CA SER A 8 0.30 7.29 18.53
C SER A 8 0.21 5.76 18.74
N PHE A 9 -0.14 5.30 19.95
CA PHE A 9 -0.25 3.85 20.23
C PHE A 9 -1.33 3.16 19.36
N SER A 10 -2.40 3.88 19.04
CA SER A 10 -3.41 3.46 18.05
C SER A 10 -2.79 3.34 16.66
N GLU A 11 -2.09 4.38 16.18
CA GLU A 11 -1.42 4.34 14.86
C GLU A 11 -0.34 3.25 14.76
N LEU A 12 0.35 2.92 15.86
CA LEU A 12 1.32 1.83 15.93
C LEU A 12 0.66 0.46 15.86
N ARG A 13 -0.54 0.31 16.45
CA ARG A 13 -1.31 -0.92 16.41
C ARG A 13 -1.85 -1.17 15.00
N ASP A 14 -2.22 -0.12 14.27
CA ASP A 14 -2.77 -0.23 12.92
C ASP A 14 -1.65 -0.46 11.87
N GLN A 15 -0.44 0.07 12.10
CA GLN A 15 0.73 -0.13 11.23
C GLN A 15 1.52 -1.40 11.53
N LEU A 16 1.26 -2.05 12.67
CA LEU A 16 1.87 -3.32 13.00
C LEU A 16 0.80 -4.37 13.02
N GLU A 17 0.83 -5.20 11.98
CA GLU A 17 0.19 -6.51 11.99
C GLU A 17 0.36 -7.10 13.40
N PRO A 18 -0.69 -7.69 14.00
CA PRO A 18 -0.45 -8.62 15.09
C PRO A 18 0.68 -9.57 14.65
N ILE A 19 1.38 -10.22 15.58
CA ILE A 19 2.16 -11.40 15.20
C ILE A 19 1.13 -12.51 14.91
N SER A 20 0.29 -12.29 13.90
CA SER A 20 -0.47 -13.29 13.19
C SER A 20 0.59 -14.13 12.51
N ILE A 21 0.53 -15.42 12.80
CA ILE A 21 1.18 -16.42 11.97
C ILE A 21 0.35 -16.40 10.68
N GLU A 22 0.60 -15.42 9.82
CA GLU A 22 -0.08 -15.31 8.54
C GLU A 22 0.47 -16.40 7.63
N ASP A 23 -0.35 -17.41 7.40
CA ASP A 23 -0.13 -18.50 6.46
C ASP A 23 0.03 -18.00 4.99
N GLU A 24 -0.17 -16.70 4.76
CA GLU A 24 -0.22 -16.08 3.43
C GLU A 24 0.93 -15.11 3.12
N ARG A 25 2.10 -15.23 3.77
CA ARG A 25 3.36 -14.79 3.11
C ARG A 25 3.67 -15.70 1.92
N LEU A 26 2.96 -15.47 0.82
CA LEU A 26 3.10 -16.19 -0.45
C LEU A 26 4.58 -16.25 -0.92
N LYS A 27 5.14 -17.47 -0.85
CA LYS A 27 6.06 -18.09 -1.83
C LYS A 27 7.40 -17.41 -2.17
N LYS A 28 8.06 -16.67 -1.29
CA LYS A 28 9.50 -16.31 -1.49
C LYS A 28 10.49 -17.12 -0.65
N ASN A 29 10.13 -17.45 0.58
CA ASN A 29 11.04 -18.11 1.52
C ASN A 29 10.39 -19.39 2.05
N LYS A 30 10.84 -20.58 1.58
CA LYS A 30 10.38 -21.87 2.11
C LYS A 30 10.98 -22.07 3.50
N TYR A 31 10.16 -22.04 4.55
CA TYR A 31 10.58 -22.45 5.89
C TYR A 31 10.67 -23.96 5.95
N VAL A 32 11.68 -24.47 6.64
CA VAL A 32 11.90 -25.91 6.83
C VAL A 32 12.28 -26.19 8.27
N LEU A 33 11.87 -27.36 8.74
CA LEU A 33 12.28 -27.97 9.99
C LEU A 33 13.28 -29.10 9.74
N PRO A 34 14.05 -29.52 10.74
CA PRO A 34 14.90 -30.69 10.63
C PRO A 34 14.08 -31.93 10.24
N GLY A 35 14.50 -32.65 9.20
CA GLY A 35 13.79 -33.81 8.65
C GLY A 35 12.94 -33.50 7.42
N ASP A 36 12.65 -32.23 7.14
CA ASP A 36 11.88 -31.87 5.95
C ASP A 36 12.68 -32.09 4.66
N CYS A 37 12.03 -32.71 3.66
CA CYS A 37 12.60 -32.86 2.34
C CYS A 37 12.55 -31.51 1.58
N ILE A 38 13.73 -30.99 1.24
CA ILE A 38 13.87 -29.74 0.49
C ILE A 38 13.62 -30.00 -0.99
N THR A 39 14.36 -30.97 -1.56
CA THR A 39 14.25 -31.40 -2.95
C THR A 39 14.70 -32.87 -3.11
N MET A 40 14.16 -33.50 -4.14
CA MET A 40 14.52 -34.85 -4.61
C MET A 40 15.47 -34.81 -5.81
N ASP A 41 15.70 -33.62 -6.37
CA ASP A 41 16.49 -33.43 -7.57
C ASP A 41 17.99 -33.53 -7.25
N GLY A 42 18.64 -34.58 -7.74
CA GLY A 42 20.09 -34.78 -7.60
C GLY A 42 20.97 -33.77 -8.34
N SER A 43 20.37 -32.79 -9.04
CA SER A 43 21.08 -31.70 -9.71
C SER A 43 21.50 -30.56 -8.77
N PHE A 44 20.91 -30.50 -7.58
CA PHE A 44 21.22 -29.50 -6.56
C PHE A 44 22.35 -29.98 -5.64
N MET A 45 23.28 -29.07 -5.35
CA MET A 45 24.37 -29.26 -4.41
C MET A 45 23.90 -28.94 -2.98
N ARG A 46 24.35 -29.74 -2.02
CA ARG A 46 24.13 -29.48 -0.60
C ARG A 46 24.92 -28.25 -0.12
N GLY A 47 24.23 -27.35 0.57
CA GLY A 47 24.81 -26.25 1.32
C GLY A 47 24.75 -26.49 2.84
N HIS A 48 25.10 -25.47 3.61
CA HIS A 48 25.02 -25.55 5.07
C HIS A 48 23.57 -25.77 5.53
N GLY A 49 23.38 -26.55 6.60
CA GLY A 49 22.04 -26.85 7.14
C GLY A 49 21.25 -27.90 6.36
N THR A 50 21.90 -28.63 5.45
CA THR A 50 21.28 -29.72 4.67
C THR A 50 22.17 -30.97 4.66
N TYR A 51 21.57 -32.14 4.49
CA TYR A 51 22.28 -33.40 4.29
C TYR A 51 21.55 -34.27 3.27
N HIS A 52 22.27 -35.18 2.62
CA HIS A 52 21.66 -36.18 1.76
C HIS A 52 21.27 -37.38 2.59
N ASP A 53 20.05 -37.85 2.38
CA ASP A 53 19.57 -39.12 2.89
C ASP A 53 19.55 -40.13 1.74
N GLU A 54 20.24 -41.24 1.93
CA GLU A 54 20.35 -42.33 0.96
C GLU A 54 19.53 -43.51 1.49
N PHE A 55 18.24 -43.56 1.16
CA PHE A 55 17.39 -44.72 1.43
C PHE A 55 17.43 -45.72 0.28
N ILE A 56 17.59 -47.01 0.60
CA ILE A 56 17.37 -48.13 -0.32
C ILE A 56 15.94 -48.61 -0.09
N GLU A 57 15.03 -48.36 -1.02
CA GLU A 57 13.70 -48.99 -0.98
C GLU A 57 13.84 -50.48 -1.33
N ASN A 58 13.70 -51.33 -0.30
CA ASN A 58 13.40 -52.74 -0.51
C ASN A 58 11.89 -52.84 -0.78
N ASN A 59 11.49 -52.97 -2.04
CA ASN A 59 10.11 -53.30 -2.38
C ASN A 59 9.81 -54.70 -1.84
N SER A 60 9.15 -54.80 -0.69
CA SER A 60 8.61 -56.03 -0.13
C SER A 60 7.11 -55.87 0.13
N ASP A 61 6.36 -55.55 -0.92
CA ASP A 61 4.90 -55.64 -0.96
C ASP A 61 4.48 -56.33 -2.28
N ASP A 62 4.94 -57.58 -2.45
CA ASP A 62 4.34 -58.53 -3.39
C ASP A 62 3.26 -59.32 -2.63
N ASP A 63 2.02 -58.82 -2.63
CA ASP A 63 0.83 -59.63 -2.35
C ASP A 63 -0.22 -59.42 -3.47
N ASP A 64 -0.46 -60.53 -4.17
CA ASP A 64 -1.65 -60.90 -4.94
C ASP A 64 -2.06 -60.10 -6.19
N LYS A 65 -1.62 -60.60 -7.36
CA LYS A 65 -2.53 -61.16 -8.39
C LYS A 65 -1.76 -61.97 -9.44
N PHE A 66 -1.79 -63.28 -9.29
CA PHE A 66 -1.54 -64.23 -10.38
C PHE A 66 -2.53 -63.99 -11.51
N ASN A 67 -2.04 -63.57 -12.68
CA ASN A 67 -2.71 -63.84 -13.94
C ASN A 67 -1.67 -64.24 -14.99
N LEU A 68 -1.78 -65.49 -15.42
CA LEU A 68 -1.02 -66.08 -16.51
C LEU A 68 -1.25 -65.28 -17.79
N ASN A 69 -0.18 -64.80 -18.42
CA ASN A 69 0.02 -64.95 -19.86
C ASN A 69 1.48 -64.80 -20.25
N GLN A 70 1.89 -65.68 -21.15
CA GLN A 70 3.25 -65.94 -21.59
C GLN A 70 3.82 -64.83 -22.48
N ASN A 71 5.16 -64.88 -22.58
CA ASN A 71 6.04 -64.30 -23.61
C ASN A 71 6.59 -62.90 -23.33
N SER A 72 7.78 -62.84 -22.72
CA SER A 72 9.01 -62.46 -23.44
C SER A 72 10.20 -62.38 -22.46
N PHE A 73 11.25 -63.14 -22.77
CA PHE A 73 12.56 -63.01 -22.13
C PHE A 73 13.18 -61.68 -22.53
N ASN A 74 13.49 -60.83 -21.55
CA ASN A 74 14.60 -59.88 -21.63
C ASN A 74 15.15 -59.62 -20.23
N SER A 75 16.48 -59.67 -20.14
CA SER A 75 17.29 -59.46 -18.94
C SER A 75 16.92 -58.20 -18.16
N ILE A 76 16.34 -58.35 -16.98
CA ILE A 76 16.14 -57.26 -16.03
C ILE A 76 17.42 -57.13 -15.20
N SER A 77 18.27 -56.16 -15.56
CA SER A 77 19.22 -55.58 -14.62
C SER A 77 18.41 -54.74 -13.63
N THR A 78 18.14 -55.27 -12.44
CA THR A 78 17.58 -54.51 -11.33
C THR A 78 18.62 -53.51 -10.81
N THR A 79 18.77 -52.37 -11.50
CA THR A 79 19.39 -51.17 -10.91
C THR A 79 18.41 -50.62 -9.89
N SER A 80 18.63 -50.92 -8.60
CA SER A 80 17.98 -50.20 -7.51
C SER A 80 18.28 -48.71 -7.66
N LYS A 81 17.27 -47.91 -8.01
CA LYS A 81 17.40 -46.45 -8.05
C LYS A 81 17.66 -45.97 -6.62
N ILE A 82 18.89 -45.56 -6.32
CA ILE A 82 19.19 -44.82 -5.09
C ILE A 82 18.60 -43.42 -5.27
N GLU A 83 17.43 -43.18 -4.70
CA GLU A 83 16.84 -41.84 -4.65
C GLU A 83 17.53 -41.02 -3.56
N ARG A 84 18.38 -40.07 -3.97
CA ARG A 84 19.04 -39.14 -3.05
C ARG A 84 18.09 -38.02 -2.66
N LYS A 85 17.58 -38.04 -1.43
CA LYS A 85 16.74 -36.97 -0.88
C LYS A 85 17.64 -35.91 -0.23
N LEU A 86 17.43 -34.63 -0.53
CA LEU A 86 18.07 -33.55 0.22
C LEU A 86 17.16 -33.13 1.37
N ILE A 87 17.61 -33.36 2.59
CA ILE A 87 16.86 -33.13 3.82
C ILE A 87 17.47 -31.95 4.60
N SER A 88 16.61 -31.15 5.24
CA SER A 88 17.04 -30.10 6.15
C SER A 88 17.53 -30.68 7.48
N SER A 89 18.66 -30.18 8.01
CA SER A 89 19.09 -30.46 9.39
C SER A 89 18.77 -29.34 10.37
N LEU A 90 18.34 -28.17 9.89
CA LEU A 90 18.14 -26.96 10.70
C LEU A 90 16.72 -26.41 10.52
N ALA A 91 16.21 -25.78 11.58
CA ALA A 91 15.00 -24.96 11.49
C ALA A 91 15.34 -23.57 10.94
N GLY A 92 14.83 -23.22 9.76
CA GLY A 92 15.21 -21.97 9.12
C GLY A 92 14.58 -21.74 7.76
N ILE A 93 15.14 -20.78 7.04
CA ILE A 93 14.71 -20.39 5.70
C ILE A 93 15.63 -21.05 4.68
N VAL A 94 15.07 -21.69 3.66
CA VAL A 94 15.84 -22.21 2.52
C VAL A 94 16.31 -21.05 1.65
N GLU A 95 17.62 -20.95 1.46
CA GLU A 95 18.29 -19.99 0.59
C GLU A 95 18.88 -20.72 -0.63
N PRO A 96 18.20 -20.65 -1.79
CA PRO A 96 18.71 -21.17 -3.04
C PRO A 96 19.69 -20.18 -3.68
N ILE A 97 20.95 -20.60 -3.86
CA ILE A 97 21.98 -19.84 -4.59
C ILE A 97 22.37 -20.66 -5.82
N ASN A 98 21.78 -20.33 -6.97
CA ASN A 98 21.91 -21.12 -8.20
C ASN A 98 21.51 -22.58 -7.99
N ARG A 99 22.50 -23.48 -7.97
CA ARG A 99 22.31 -24.92 -7.71
C ARG A 99 22.64 -25.31 -6.26
N LEU A 100 23.12 -24.40 -5.42
CA LEU A 100 23.43 -24.66 -4.02
C LEU A 100 22.20 -24.38 -3.16
N LEU A 101 21.71 -25.39 -2.44
CA LEU A 101 20.62 -25.25 -1.48
C LEU A 101 21.17 -25.22 -0.07
N SER A 102 21.02 -24.08 0.62
CA SER A 102 21.41 -23.94 2.02
C SER A 102 20.23 -23.54 2.87
N VAL A 103 20.29 -23.83 4.16
CA VAL A 103 19.27 -23.40 5.13
C VAL A 103 19.91 -22.38 6.05
N ARG A 104 19.33 -21.18 6.10
CA ARG A 104 19.69 -20.13 7.05
C ARG A 104 18.87 -20.30 8.33
N PRO A 105 19.46 -20.82 9.42
CA PRO A 105 18.81 -20.90 10.72
C PRO A 105 18.51 -19.51 11.32
N LEU A 106 17.44 -19.44 12.11
CA LEU A 106 17.02 -18.21 12.79
C LEU A 106 17.95 -17.80 13.95
N ARG A 107 18.60 -18.77 14.59
CA ARG A 107 19.59 -18.55 15.66
C ARG A 107 20.83 -19.38 15.40
N THR A 108 22.00 -18.75 15.44
CA THR A 108 23.29 -19.43 15.31
C THR A 108 24.30 -18.89 16.29
N ARG A 109 25.31 -19.70 16.58
CA ARG A 109 26.59 -19.17 17.05
C ARG A 109 27.28 -18.43 15.91
N TYR A 110 28.25 -17.60 16.25
CA TYR A 110 28.98 -16.83 15.26
C TYR A 110 29.87 -17.74 14.41
N ASN A 111 29.61 -17.78 13.11
CA ASN A 111 30.48 -18.40 12.11
C ASN A 111 31.24 -17.28 11.40
N GLY A 112 32.52 -17.13 11.70
CA GLY A 112 33.33 -16.03 11.18
C GLY A 112 33.64 -16.18 9.70
N ALA A 113 33.50 -15.09 8.95
CA ALA A 113 34.01 -14.95 7.60
C ALA A 113 35.25 -14.04 7.60
N ILE A 114 36.10 -14.18 6.58
CA ILE A 114 37.29 -13.36 6.42
C ILE A 114 36.87 -11.90 6.23
N GLY A 115 37.48 -10.99 7.00
CA GLY A 115 37.19 -9.55 6.99
C GLY A 115 36.06 -9.12 7.94
N ASP A 116 35.42 -10.04 8.66
CA ASP A 116 34.42 -9.67 9.67
C ASP A 116 35.09 -8.96 10.86
N VAL A 117 34.48 -7.88 11.34
CA VAL A 117 34.90 -7.17 12.56
C VAL A 117 34.26 -7.84 13.77
N VAL A 118 35.07 -8.20 14.76
CA VAL A 118 34.64 -8.88 15.99
C VAL A 118 35.16 -8.18 17.22
N VAL A 119 34.32 -8.17 18.26
CA VAL A 119 34.74 -7.79 19.61
C VAL A 119 35.01 -9.07 20.38
N GLY A 120 36.13 -9.17 21.08
CA GLY A 120 36.52 -10.37 21.79
C GLY A 120 37.09 -10.08 23.17
N ARG A 121 37.08 -11.09 24.03
CA ARG A 121 37.64 -11.04 25.38
C ARG A 121 38.81 -12.00 25.47
N ILE A 122 39.93 -11.55 26.00
CA ILE A 122 41.10 -12.42 26.17
C ILE A 122 40.81 -13.39 27.32
N VAL A 123 40.94 -14.68 27.05
CA VAL A 123 40.72 -15.74 28.03
C VAL A 123 42.05 -16.15 28.65
N GLU A 124 43.08 -16.31 27.81
CA GLU A 124 44.37 -16.85 28.22
C GLU A 124 45.50 -16.29 27.34
N VAL A 125 46.65 -16.03 27.96
CA VAL A 125 47.89 -15.67 27.25
C VAL A 125 48.75 -16.93 27.13
N GLN A 126 48.97 -17.40 25.91
CA GLN A 126 49.83 -18.55 25.61
C GLN A 126 51.14 -18.10 24.95
N GLN A 127 52.06 -19.04 24.75
CA GLN A 127 53.31 -18.77 24.07
C GLN A 127 53.05 -18.25 22.64
N LYS A 128 53.46 -17.01 22.35
CA LYS A 128 53.31 -16.31 21.05
C LYS A 128 51.88 -16.07 20.56
N ARG A 129 50.85 -16.37 21.35
CA ARG A 129 49.45 -16.16 20.95
C ARG A 129 48.53 -15.89 22.14
N TRP A 130 47.49 -15.10 21.92
CA TRP A 130 46.38 -14.92 22.84
C TRP A 130 45.18 -15.75 22.40
N LYS A 131 44.52 -16.36 23.37
CA LYS A 131 43.24 -17.05 23.17
C LYS A 131 42.11 -16.07 23.46
N VAL A 132 41.22 -15.88 22.50
CA VAL A 132 40.18 -14.86 22.53
C VAL A 132 38.81 -15.52 22.41
N GLU A 133 37.89 -15.16 23.30
CA GLU A 133 36.48 -15.53 23.21
C GLU A 133 35.74 -14.55 22.30
N THR A 134 35.03 -15.06 21.30
CA THR A 134 34.33 -14.26 20.28
C THR A 134 32.94 -14.83 19.94
N ASN A 135 32.31 -15.61 20.82
CA ASN A 135 30.99 -16.25 20.57
C ASN A 135 30.96 -17.23 19.37
N SER A 136 32.12 -17.67 18.90
CA SER A 136 32.26 -18.73 17.89
C SER A 136 32.18 -20.13 18.52
N ARG A 137 32.19 -21.17 17.68
CA ARG A 137 32.20 -22.58 18.15
C ARG A 137 33.45 -22.91 18.97
N LEU A 138 34.61 -22.38 18.57
CA LEU A 138 35.90 -22.54 19.22
C LEU A 138 36.44 -21.18 19.67
N SER A 139 37.41 -21.16 20.59
CA SER A 139 38.12 -19.92 20.92
C SER A 139 38.96 -19.46 19.73
N SER A 140 38.92 -18.15 19.47
CA SER A 140 39.72 -17.52 18.42
C SER A 140 41.16 -17.34 18.88
N ILE A 141 42.07 -17.23 17.92
CA ILE A 141 43.51 -17.13 18.14
C ILE A 141 43.99 -15.78 17.59
N LEU A 142 44.60 -14.97 18.46
CA LEU A 142 45.29 -13.75 18.06
C LEU A 142 46.80 -13.99 18.19
N LEU A 143 47.51 -14.01 17.06
CA LEU A 143 48.96 -14.24 17.08
C LEU A 143 49.70 -12.97 17.50
N LEU A 144 50.82 -13.14 18.21
CA LEU A 144 51.72 -12.03 18.53
C LEU A 144 52.13 -11.29 17.26
N SER A 145 52.38 -12.00 16.15
CA SER A 145 52.72 -11.43 14.83
C SER A 145 51.62 -10.54 14.22
N SER A 146 50.36 -10.71 14.62
CA SER A 146 49.20 -10.03 14.04
C SER A 146 48.71 -8.80 14.83
N VAL A 147 49.36 -8.47 15.95
CA VAL A 147 49.06 -7.30 16.79
C VAL A 147 49.97 -6.11 16.48
N ASN A 148 49.44 -4.88 16.51
CA ASN A 148 50.27 -3.68 16.42
C ASN A 148 50.89 -3.38 17.79
N LEU A 149 52.19 -3.09 17.82
CA LEU A 149 52.87 -2.66 19.05
C LEU A 149 52.47 -1.21 19.38
N PRO A 150 52.51 -0.81 20.67
CA PRO A 150 52.23 0.57 21.07
C PRO A 150 53.10 1.56 20.30
N GLY A 151 52.49 2.62 19.78
CA GLY A 151 53.14 3.61 18.90
C GLY A 151 53.00 3.31 17.39
N GLY A 152 52.38 2.19 17.01
CA GLY A 152 52.16 1.84 15.60
C GLY A 152 53.42 1.43 14.85
N GLU A 153 54.53 1.18 15.56
CA GLU A 153 55.80 0.76 14.97
C GLU A 153 55.72 -0.67 14.42
N LEU A 154 55.90 -0.79 13.11
CA LEU A 154 56.00 -2.07 12.41
C LEU A 154 57.46 -2.57 12.47
N ARG A 155 57.86 -3.14 13.62
CA ARG A 155 59.17 -3.82 13.77
C ARG A 155 59.04 -5.34 13.91
N ARG A 156 60.11 -6.07 13.60
CA ARG A 156 60.18 -7.52 13.86
C ARG A 156 60.03 -7.77 15.35
N LYS A 157 59.15 -8.71 15.70
CA LYS A 157 58.84 -9.07 17.09
C LYS A 157 59.95 -9.93 17.66
N THR A 158 60.51 -9.50 18.78
CA THR A 158 61.64 -10.14 19.47
C THR A 158 61.15 -11.01 20.63
N ALA A 159 62.06 -11.76 21.26
CA ALA A 159 61.74 -12.52 22.48
C ALA A 159 61.34 -11.62 23.66
N GLU A 160 61.76 -10.35 23.67
CA GLU A 160 61.33 -9.37 24.66
C GLU A 160 59.83 -9.06 24.53
N ASP A 161 59.32 -8.95 23.30
CA ASP A 161 57.90 -8.74 23.04
C ASP A 161 57.06 -9.97 23.47
N GLU A 162 57.65 -11.16 23.47
CA GLU A 162 57.01 -12.39 23.98
C GLU A 162 56.85 -12.35 25.51
N LEU A 163 57.82 -11.78 26.23
CA LEU A 163 57.74 -11.58 27.69
C LEU A 163 56.74 -10.47 28.06
N LEU A 164 56.68 -9.40 27.27
CA LEU A 164 55.77 -8.26 27.46
C LEU A 164 54.34 -8.53 26.97
N MET A 165 54.04 -9.72 26.45
CA MET A 165 52.71 -10.06 25.93
C MET A 165 51.59 -9.82 26.94
N ARG A 166 51.84 -10.14 28.22
CA ARG A 166 50.86 -10.01 29.30
C ARG A 166 50.62 -8.55 29.69
N ASP A 167 51.62 -7.68 29.47
CA ASP A 167 51.51 -6.24 29.76
C ASP A 167 50.72 -5.51 28.67
N TYR A 168 50.85 -5.93 27.41
CA TYR A 168 50.05 -5.39 26.31
C TYR A 168 48.57 -5.78 26.43
N LEU A 169 48.31 -7.07 26.66
CA LEU A 169 46.98 -7.67 26.65
C LEU A 169 46.91 -8.73 27.74
N SER A 170 46.21 -8.38 28.82
CA SER A 170 46.00 -9.21 29.99
C SER A 170 44.71 -10.03 29.89
N GLU A 171 44.60 -11.08 30.70
CA GLU A 171 43.41 -11.91 30.75
C GLU A 171 42.20 -11.08 31.20
N GLY A 172 41.10 -11.19 30.45
CA GLY A 172 39.89 -10.44 30.68
C GLY A 172 39.78 -9.12 29.92
N ASP A 173 40.87 -8.63 29.31
CA ASP A 173 40.85 -7.44 28.46
C ASP A 173 39.95 -7.64 27.22
N LEU A 174 39.35 -6.55 26.77
CA LEU A 174 38.52 -6.51 25.57
C LEU A 174 39.33 -5.99 24.38
N ILE A 175 39.13 -6.60 23.22
CA ILE A 175 39.76 -6.21 21.97
C ILE A 175 38.73 -6.10 20.86
N CYS A 176 38.96 -5.17 19.93
CA CYS A 176 38.31 -5.16 18.63
C CYS A 176 39.32 -5.63 17.60
N ALA A 177 38.97 -6.65 16.82
CA ALA A 177 39.85 -7.25 15.82
C ALA A 177 39.07 -7.64 14.56
N GLU A 178 39.79 -7.87 13.47
CA GLU A 178 39.22 -8.42 12.25
C GLU A 178 39.59 -9.90 12.11
N VAL A 179 38.73 -10.68 11.46
CA VAL A 179 39.01 -12.08 11.12
C VAL A 179 39.95 -12.12 9.92
N GLN A 180 41.15 -12.65 10.11
CA GLN A 180 42.18 -12.82 9.07
C GLN A 180 41.95 -14.09 8.26
N THR A 181 41.80 -15.21 8.96
CA THR A 181 41.78 -16.56 8.39
C THR A 181 40.90 -17.46 9.21
N THR A 182 40.17 -18.36 8.56
CA THR A 182 39.48 -19.48 9.21
C THR A 182 40.35 -20.72 9.09
N TYR A 183 40.74 -21.31 10.21
CA TYR A 183 41.50 -22.55 10.24
C TYR A 183 40.61 -23.75 9.86
N GLU A 184 41.23 -24.88 9.48
CA GLU A 184 40.51 -26.09 9.05
C GLU A 184 39.65 -26.72 10.17
N ASP A 185 40.04 -26.52 11.43
CA ASP A 185 39.29 -26.92 12.62
C ASP A 185 38.08 -25.99 12.91
N GLY A 186 37.96 -24.88 12.18
CA GLY A 186 36.95 -23.86 12.37
C GLY A 186 37.30 -22.80 13.41
N ALA A 187 38.53 -22.80 13.96
CA ALA A 187 39.02 -21.69 14.77
C ALA A 187 39.24 -20.45 13.91
N LEU A 188 39.09 -19.27 14.50
CA LEU A 188 39.28 -17.99 13.80
C LEU A 188 40.64 -17.40 14.16
N GLY A 189 41.46 -17.11 13.16
CA GLY A 189 42.68 -16.31 13.28
C GLY A 189 42.33 -14.84 13.19
N LEU A 190 42.65 -14.07 14.24
CA LEU A 190 42.35 -12.64 14.32
C LEU A 190 43.60 -11.80 14.05
N TYR A 191 43.39 -10.56 13.61
CA TYR A 191 44.46 -9.59 13.44
C TYR A 191 43.98 -8.16 13.70
N THR A 192 44.92 -7.28 14.07
CA THR A 192 44.65 -5.86 14.38
C THR A 192 45.62 -4.98 13.59
N ARG A 193 45.62 -5.09 12.25
CA ARG A 193 46.59 -4.38 11.40
C ARG A 193 46.38 -2.87 11.37
N SER A 194 45.15 -2.39 11.53
CA SER A 194 44.83 -0.96 11.61
C SER A 194 44.82 -0.48 13.05
N LEU A 195 45.31 0.74 13.31
CA LEU A 195 45.26 1.39 14.65
C LEU A 195 43.83 1.64 15.16
N LYS A 196 42.84 1.58 14.26
CA LYS A 196 41.41 1.59 14.60
C LYS A 196 41.01 0.37 15.43
N TYR A 197 41.74 -0.73 15.30
CA TYR A 197 41.52 -1.98 16.00
C TYR A 197 42.63 -2.19 17.03
N GLY A 198 42.29 -2.85 18.13
CA GLY A 198 43.20 -2.97 19.26
C GLY A 198 42.45 -3.16 20.56
N LYS A 199 43.10 -2.76 21.65
CA LYS A 199 42.55 -2.87 23.00
C LYS A 199 41.43 -1.85 23.19
N LEU A 200 40.32 -2.29 23.77
CA LEU A 200 39.18 -1.43 24.07
C LEU A 200 39.34 -0.79 25.45
N GLY A 201 38.98 0.48 25.54
CA GLY A 201 39.05 1.29 26.75
C GLY A 201 37.86 1.10 27.69
N GLN A 202 37.58 2.13 28.48
CA GLN A 202 36.38 2.18 29.31
C GLN A 202 35.11 2.28 28.46
N GLY A 203 34.08 1.53 28.82
CA GLY A 203 32.83 1.47 28.09
C GLY A 203 31.90 0.39 28.62
N VAL A 204 30.83 0.13 27.87
CA VAL A 204 29.80 -0.86 28.19
C VAL A 204 29.72 -1.90 27.08
N MET A 205 29.65 -3.17 27.47
CA MET A 205 29.54 -4.31 26.57
C MET A 205 28.12 -4.86 26.58
N LEU A 206 27.63 -5.30 25.42
CA LEU A 206 26.33 -5.94 25.23
C LEU A 206 26.49 -7.24 24.45
N TYR A 207 25.69 -8.23 24.84
CA TYR A 207 25.68 -9.57 24.24
C TYR A 207 24.33 -9.81 23.57
N ILE A 208 24.34 -9.95 22.25
CA ILE A 208 23.16 -10.16 21.40
C ILE A 208 23.43 -11.37 20.50
N SER A 209 22.36 -11.95 19.96
CA SER A 209 22.50 -13.00 18.96
C SER A 209 23.17 -12.46 17.69
N PRO A 210 24.21 -13.11 17.14
CA PRO A 210 24.91 -12.62 15.94
C PRO A 210 23.98 -12.50 14.72
N SER A 211 22.92 -13.31 14.65
CA SER A 211 21.91 -13.27 13.59
C SER A 211 21.13 -11.95 13.53
N MET A 212 21.15 -11.16 14.61
CA MET A 212 20.46 -9.86 14.70
C MET A 212 21.27 -8.70 14.13
N ILE A 213 22.56 -8.89 13.83
CA ILE A 213 23.42 -7.80 13.35
C ILE A 213 23.43 -7.80 11.82
N ALA A 214 23.14 -6.65 11.21
CA ALA A 214 23.24 -6.49 9.77
C ALA A 214 24.71 -6.54 9.32
N LYS A 215 25.01 -7.41 8.36
CA LYS A 215 26.35 -7.44 7.73
C LYS A 215 26.52 -6.18 6.86
N ARG A 216 27.43 -5.29 7.24
CA ARG A 216 27.75 -4.06 6.52
C ARG A 216 29.27 -3.95 6.31
N LYS A 217 29.71 -2.99 5.51
CA LYS A 217 31.15 -2.74 5.32
C LYS A 217 31.78 -2.02 6.52
N ILE A 218 30.98 -1.26 7.25
CA ILE A 218 31.41 -0.41 8.36
C ILE A 218 30.65 -0.86 9.60
N HIS A 219 31.40 -1.24 10.63
CA HIS A 219 30.85 -1.74 11.90
C HIS A 219 31.19 -0.86 13.11
N CYS A 220 32.16 0.04 12.97
CA CYS A 220 32.47 1.05 13.99
C CYS A 220 31.87 2.39 13.55
N HIS A 221 31.05 2.99 14.39
CA HIS A 221 30.29 4.20 14.11
C HIS A 221 30.45 5.22 15.24
N ASN A 222 30.51 6.49 14.85
CA ASN A 222 30.37 7.60 15.78
C ASN A 222 28.92 8.09 15.66
N LEU A 223 28.12 7.89 16.71
CA LEU A 223 26.74 8.32 16.71
C LEU A 223 26.67 9.86 16.88
N PRO A 224 25.67 10.52 16.28
CA PRO A 224 25.50 11.97 16.42
C PRO A 224 25.24 12.41 17.88
N CYS A 225 24.81 11.49 18.75
CA CYS A 225 24.65 11.71 20.17
C CYS A 225 25.96 11.76 20.97
N GLY A 226 27.13 11.61 20.35
CA GLY A 226 28.42 11.66 21.05
C GLY A 226 28.91 10.31 21.59
N VAL A 227 28.20 9.22 21.26
CA VAL A 227 28.54 7.85 21.66
C VAL A 227 29.26 7.11 20.53
N TYR A 228 30.35 6.44 20.88
CA TYR A 228 31.09 5.54 19.99
C TYR A 228 30.49 4.13 20.07
N LEU A 229 30.19 3.54 18.92
CA LEU A 229 29.51 2.25 18.79
C LEU A 229 30.35 1.30 17.95
N ILE A 230 30.62 0.10 18.45
CA ILE A 230 31.19 -1.02 17.69
C ILE A 230 30.17 -2.15 17.62
N LEU A 231 29.71 -2.48 16.42
CA LEU A 231 28.83 -3.61 16.14
C LEU A 231 29.64 -4.82 15.67
N GLY A 232 30.09 -5.68 16.58
CA GLY A 232 30.81 -6.90 16.20
C GLY A 232 29.89 -7.92 15.53
N ASN A 233 30.30 -8.51 14.39
CA ASN A 233 29.53 -9.52 13.66
C ASN A 233 29.20 -10.78 14.47
N ASN A 234 29.88 -10.95 15.60
CA ASN A 234 29.68 -12.01 16.56
C ASN A 234 28.56 -11.78 17.57
N GLY A 235 27.82 -10.68 17.48
CA GLY A 235 26.76 -10.34 18.42
C GLY A 235 27.25 -9.55 19.64
N TRP A 236 28.55 -9.27 19.71
CA TRP A 236 29.14 -8.51 20.82
C TRP A 236 29.26 -7.05 20.41
N ILE A 237 28.57 -6.19 21.15
CA ILE A 237 28.51 -4.76 20.88
C ILE A 237 29.24 -4.03 21.99
N PHE A 238 30.03 -3.03 21.63
CA PHE A 238 30.75 -2.18 22.57
C PHE A 238 30.35 -0.72 22.40
N LEU A 239 30.07 -0.05 23.52
CA LEU A 239 29.69 1.35 23.60
C LEU A 239 30.72 2.12 24.44
N SER A 240 31.23 3.24 23.93
CA SER A 240 32.10 4.14 24.69
C SER A 240 31.84 5.60 24.33
N THR A 241 32.60 6.53 24.93
CA THR A 241 32.56 7.95 24.58
C THR A 241 33.36 8.20 23.31
N ASN A 242 32.95 9.17 22.48
CA ASN A 242 33.68 9.51 21.25
C ASN A 242 35.16 9.91 21.52
N GLU A 243 35.43 10.60 22.62
CA GLU A 243 36.78 11.06 23.00
C GLU A 243 37.76 9.91 23.28
N SER A 244 37.26 8.74 23.71
CA SER A 244 38.10 7.56 23.98
C SER A 244 38.63 6.85 22.73
N SER A 245 38.11 7.21 21.55
CA SER A 245 38.42 6.55 20.27
C SER A 245 39.52 7.23 19.45
N SER A 246 39.85 8.49 19.75
CA SER A 246 40.83 9.29 18.99
C SER A 246 42.30 9.03 19.35
N ASN A 247 42.56 8.03 20.19
CA ASN A 247 43.92 7.70 20.57
C ASN A 247 44.61 6.91 19.46
N ASN A 248 45.49 7.59 18.70
CA ASN A 248 46.40 7.03 17.69
C ASN A 248 47.36 5.93 18.24
N SER A 249 47.25 5.58 19.52
CA SER A 249 48.07 4.57 20.21
C SER A 249 47.51 3.15 20.14
N GLY A 250 46.42 2.89 19.41
CA GLY A 250 45.84 1.54 19.28
C GLY A 250 45.21 0.99 20.58
N GLY A 251 44.89 1.88 21.53
CA GLY A 251 44.20 1.55 22.78
C GLY A 251 45.07 1.01 23.92
N PHE A 252 46.40 0.96 23.77
CA PHE A 252 47.31 0.51 24.83
C PHE A 252 47.43 1.49 26.00
N VAL A 253 47.22 2.79 25.73
CA VAL A 253 47.08 3.80 26.78
C VAL A 253 45.59 3.95 27.10
N LEU A 254 45.20 3.51 28.29
CA LEU A 254 43.82 3.55 28.75
C LEU A 254 43.54 4.85 29.50
N ASP A 255 42.69 5.70 28.93
CA ASP A 255 42.16 6.85 29.63
C ASP A 255 41.11 6.37 30.64
N LYS A 256 41.47 6.39 31.92
CA LYS A 256 40.60 6.07 33.06
C LYS A 256 39.99 7.32 33.69
N SER A 257 39.85 8.39 32.91
CA SER A 257 39.23 9.63 33.37
C SER A 257 37.75 9.43 33.67
N GLU A 258 37.22 10.22 34.60
CA GLU A 258 35.80 10.16 34.95
C GLU A 258 34.94 10.61 33.76
N ILE A 259 33.94 9.80 33.41
CA ILE A 259 32.99 10.12 32.35
C ILE A 259 31.87 11.00 32.94
N SER A 260 31.54 12.08 32.21
CA SER A 260 30.46 12.98 32.55
C SER A 260 29.13 12.23 32.76
N PHE A 261 28.25 12.76 33.61
CA PHE A 261 26.94 12.14 33.84
C PHE A 261 26.11 12.11 32.55
N GLN A 262 26.17 13.18 31.74
CA GLN A 262 25.42 13.28 30.49
C GLN A 262 25.85 12.20 29.48
N ASP A 263 27.15 11.96 29.33
CA ASP A 263 27.61 10.94 28.39
C ASP A 263 27.28 9.52 28.88
N ARG A 264 27.31 9.29 30.20
CA ARG A 264 26.84 8.03 30.80
C ARG A 264 25.35 7.81 30.57
N GLU A 265 24.53 8.85 30.70
CA GLU A 265 23.10 8.79 30.41
C GLU A 265 22.84 8.41 28.94
N ARG A 266 23.55 9.06 27.99
CA ARG A 266 23.44 8.75 26.56
C ARG A 266 23.85 7.32 26.24
N ILE A 267 24.95 6.83 26.82
CA ILE A 267 25.39 5.44 26.67
C ILE A 267 24.32 4.47 27.22
N ALA A 268 23.74 4.77 28.39
CA ALA A 268 22.69 3.96 28.99
C ALA A 268 21.42 3.93 28.14
N ARG A 269 21.02 5.08 27.56
CA ARG A 269 19.88 5.19 26.64
C ARG A 269 20.11 4.35 25.38
N VAL A 270 21.26 4.51 24.70
CA VAL A 270 21.61 3.71 23.50
C VAL A 270 21.61 2.21 23.83
N ARG A 271 22.19 1.82 24.96
CA ARG A 271 22.15 0.42 25.43
C ARG A 271 20.73 -0.11 25.55
N ASN A 272 19.84 0.63 26.20
CA ASN A 272 18.48 0.16 26.42
C ASN A 272 17.67 0.13 25.12
N CYS A 273 17.90 1.06 24.19
CA CYS A 273 17.32 1.00 22.85
C CYS A 273 17.77 -0.24 22.07
N ILE A 274 19.07 -0.58 22.12
CA ILE A 274 19.60 -1.79 21.47
C ILE A 274 18.94 -3.06 22.04
N LEU A 275 18.76 -3.12 23.36
CA LEU A 275 18.06 -4.24 24.01
C LEU A 275 16.59 -4.31 23.57
N ALA A 276 15.89 -3.17 23.54
CA ALA A 276 14.51 -3.09 23.07
C ALA A 276 14.34 -3.58 21.63
N LEU A 277 15.26 -3.21 20.73
CA LEU A 277 15.26 -3.69 19.34
C LEU A 277 15.51 -5.21 19.24
N SER A 278 16.46 -5.73 20.03
CA SER A 278 16.80 -7.16 20.07
C SER A 278 15.65 -8.02 20.61
N ASP A 279 14.97 -7.55 21.65
CA ASP A 279 13.83 -8.27 22.25
C ASP A 279 12.68 -8.37 21.24
N ASN A 280 12.42 -7.30 20.49
CA ASN A 280 11.40 -7.22 19.43
C ASN A 280 11.87 -7.73 18.05
N LYS A 281 13.01 -8.42 17.99
CA LYS A 281 13.53 -9.09 16.78
C LYS A 281 13.73 -8.16 15.57
N ILE A 282 14.11 -6.91 15.81
CA ILE A 282 14.52 -5.98 14.74
C ILE A 282 16.04 -6.09 14.52
N VAL A 283 16.44 -6.20 13.25
CA VAL A 283 17.86 -6.26 12.87
C VAL A 283 18.56 -4.95 13.22
N LEU A 284 19.71 -5.05 13.88
CA LEU A 284 20.54 -3.94 14.32
C LEU A 284 21.46 -3.48 13.18
N ASP A 285 21.24 -2.24 12.75
CA ASP A 285 22.05 -1.45 11.84
C ASP A 285 22.25 -0.04 12.41
N TYR A 286 23.22 0.72 11.90
CA TYR A 286 23.49 2.11 12.30
C TYR A 286 22.20 2.96 12.28
N SER A 287 21.43 2.88 11.19
CA SER A 287 20.17 3.62 11.02
C SER A 287 19.12 3.23 12.06
N SER A 288 19.00 1.94 12.39
CA SER A 288 18.03 1.46 13.38
C SER A 288 18.32 2.00 14.78
N ILE A 289 19.60 2.03 15.17
CA ILE A 289 20.03 2.49 16.50
C ILE A 289 19.86 4.00 16.61
N VAL A 290 20.28 4.76 15.59
CA VAL A 290 20.09 6.22 15.55
C VAL A 290 18.60 6.57 15.60
N ALA A 291 17.77 5.91 14.78
CA ALA A 291 16.32 6.14 14.79
C ALA A 291 15.71 5.84 16.16
N SER A 292 16.08 4.72 16.80
CA SER A 292 15.57 4.35 18.13
C SER A 292 15.96 5.36 19.22
N TYR A 293 17.17 5.91 19.12
CA TYR A 293 17.66 6.92 20.03
C TYR A 293 16.88 8.23 19.86
N GLU A 294 16.76 8.73 18.62
CA GLU A 294 16.02 9.97 18.34
C GLU A 294 14.53 9.85 18.70
N ILE A 295 13.91 8.69 18.46
CA ILE A 295 12.52 8.41 18.89
C ILE A 295 12.41 8.46 20.41
N SER A 296 13.33 7.82 21.14
CA SER A 296 13.30 7.81 22.60
C SER A 296 13.45 9.21 23.20
N GLU A 297 14.24 10.09 22.56
CA GLU A 297 14.37 11.49 22.99
C GLU A 297 13.11 12.29 22.67
N LYS A 298 12.50 12.11 21.49
CA LYS A 298 11.29 12.82 21.10
C LYS A 298 10.07 12.47 21.95
N LEU A 299 9.98 11.22 22.42
CA LEU A 299 8.94 10.79 23.35
C LEU A 299 9.20 11.20 24.80
N GLU A 300 10.33 11.84 25.09
CA GLU A 300 10.76 12.27 26.43
C GLU A 300 10.74 11.11 27.45
N ILE A 301 11.08 9.90 26.99
CA ILE A 301 11.10 8.70 27.85
C ILE A 301 12.41 8.67 28.64
N ASP A 302 12.28 8.49 29.96
CA ASP A 302 13.43 8.27 30.84
C ASP A 302 14.19 7.00 30.45
N TYR A 303 15.52 7.06 30.48
CA TYR A 303 16.37 5.95 30.08
C TYR A 303 16.11 4.67 30.88
N CYS A 304 15.65 4.77 32.14
CA CYS A 304 15.27 3.63 32.97
C CYS A 304 13.99 2.93 32.47
N GLN A 305 13.00 3.71 32.00
CA GLN A 305 11.69 3.20 31.58
C GLN A 305 11.76 2.44 30.25
N LEU A 306 12.81 2.67 29.45
CA LEU A 306 13.10 1.92 28.22
C LEU A 306 13.26 0.40 28.44
N THR A 307 13.53 -0.02 29.67
CA THR A 307 13.64 -1.44 30.02
C THR A 307 12.28 -2.13 30.21
N LEU A 308 11.18 -1.36 30.32
CA LEU A 308 9.85 -1.91 30.45
C LEU A 308 9.39 -2.50 29.11
N PRO A 309 8.85 -3.73 29.08
CA PRO A 309 8.45 -4.38 27.82
C PRO A 309 7.46 -3.57 26.97
N ALA A 310 6.52 -2.84 27.60
CA ALA A 310 5.55 -2.00 26.91
C ALA A 310 6.24 -0.83 26.16
N THR A 311 7.11 -0.11 26.85
CA THR A 311 7.87 1.01 26.30
C THR A 311 8.87 0.55 25.23
N ALA A 312 9.56 -0.56 25.50
CA ALA A 312 10.49 -1.18 24.56
C ALA A 312 9.78 -1.57 23.25
N ARG A 313 8.56 -2.13 23.36
CA ARG A 313 7.72 -2.47 22.22
C ARG A 313 7.34 -1.22 21.42
N ILE A 314 6.81 -0.17 22.07
CA ILE A 314 6.45 1.10 21.40
C ILE A 314 7.62 1.67 20.59
N ILE A 315 8.82 1.69 21.16
CA ILE A 315 10.00 2.23 20.47
C ILE A 315 10.40 1.33 19.30
N ALA A 316 10.46 0.01 19.51
CA ALA A 316 10.77 -0.92 18.44
C ALA A 316 9.76 -0.78 17.29
N ASP A 317 8.50 -0.63 17.63
CA ASP A 317 7.39 -0.47 16.72
C ASP A 317 7.51 0.82 15.90
N GLN A 318 7.74 1.97 16.53
CA GLN A 318 7.99 3.24 15.84
C GLN A 318 9.25 3.20 14.98
N THR A 319 10.31 2.54 15.45
CA THR A 319 11.55 2.41 14.66
C THR A 319 11.34 1.56 13.42
N ARG A 320 10.53 0.49 13.51
CA ARG A 320 10.21 -0.37 12.36
C ARG A 320 9.51 0.43 11.28
N VAL A 321 8.49 1.20 11.66
CA VAL A 321 7.77 2.10 10.76
C VAL A 321 8.71 3.13 10.13
N HIS A 322 9.53 3.79 10.95
CA HIS A 322 10.48 4.78 10.47
C HIS A 322 11.44 4.18 9.42
N LEU A 323 11.99 3.00 9.68
CA LEU A 323 12.88 2.32 8.73
C LEU A 323 12.16 1.95 7.43
N LEU A 324 10.92 1.46 7.49
CA LEU A 324 10.12 1.14 6.31
C LEU A 324 9.86 2.38 5.44
N SER A 325 9.47 3.49 6.07
CA SER A 325 9.23 4.76 5.38
C SER A 325 10.49 5.32 4.70
N SER A 326 11.66 5.19 5.33
CA SER A 326 12.92 5.66 4.78
C SER A 326 13.39 4.85 3.57
N ASN A 327 13.12 3.54 3.53
CA ASN A 327 13.46 2.69 2.39
C ASN A 327 12.60 3.00 1.16
N LEU A 328 11.32 3.33 1.34
CA LEU A 328 10.43 3.74 0.25
C LEU A 328 10.93 4.99 -0.48
N ILE A 329 11.48 5.97 0.25
CA ILE A 329 12.03 7.20 -0.32
C ILE A 329 13.25 6.91 -1.21
N GLN A 330 14.10 5.94 -0.81
CA GLN A 330 15.30 5.59 -1.57
C GLN A 330 14.98 4.88 -2.91
N TYR A 331 13.88 4.12 -2.97
CA TYR A 331 13.38 3.54 -4.23
C TYR A 331 12.75 4.61 -5.14
N CYS A 332 12.09 5.64 -4.59
CA CYS A 332 11.60 6.77 -5.36
C CYS A 332 12.73 7.62 -5.96
N GLU A 333 13.84 7.82 -5.24
CA GLU A 333 14.99 8.56 -5.76
C GLU A 333 15.73 7.81 -6.89
N LEU A 334 15.85 6.48 -6.81
CA LEU A 334 16.44 5.66 -7.89
C LEU A 334 15.54 5.56 -9.13
N GLY A 335 14.21 5.55 -8.96
CA GLY A 335 13.26 5.65 -10.07
C GLY A 335 13.27 7.02 -10.76
N SER A 336 13.66 8.08 -10.03
CA SER A 336 13.71 9.46 -10.53
C SER A 336 14.95 9.75 -11.39
N PHE A 337 16.02 8.95 -11.30
CA PHE A 337 17.22 9.11 -12.14
C PHE A 337 17.06 8.56 -13.57
N ALA A 338 16.04 7.75 -13.85
CA ALA A 338 15.77 7.22 -15.20
C ALA A 338 14.94 8.18 -16.09
N PHE A 339 14.32 9.22 -15.52
CA PHE A 339 13.45 10.16 -16.25
C PHE A 339 14.02 11.57 -16.44
N ILE A 340 15.22 11.87 -15.90
CA ILE A 340 15.87 13.18 -16.04
C ILE A 340 16.96 13.09 -17.12
N LYS A 341 16.52 12.85 -18.35
CA LYS A 341 17.25 13.16 -19.59
C LYS A 341 16.30 13.86 -20.57
N SER A 342 15.66 14.93 -20.13
CA SER A 342 15.15 15.96 -21.02
C SER A 342 15.30 17.30 -20.31
N GLY A 343 16.17 18.14 -20.88
CA GLY A 343 16.66 19.34 -20.21
C GLY A 343 15.61 20.43 -20.14
N VAL A 344 15.35 20.92 -18.92
CA VAL A 344 14.89 22.29 -18.67
C VAL A 344 15.57 22.75 -17.39
N SER A 345 16.44 23.75 -17.51
CA SER A 345 17.09 24.44 -16.41
C SER A 345 16.09 25.38 -15.71
N PHE A 346 15.98 25.28 -14.39
CA PHE A 346 15.37 26.34 -13.59
C PHE A 346 16.36 26.86 -12.55
N SER A 347 16.47 28.18 -12.58
CA SER A 347 17.45 29.03 -11.91
C SER A 347 17.08 29.35 -10.46
N LYS A 348 18.11 29.35 -9.62
CA LYS A 348 18.35 30.23 -8.45
C LYS A 348 17.23 30.38 -7.41
N GLU A 349 17.44 29.73 -6.28
CA GLU A 349 16.90 30.11 -4.97
C GLU A 349 17.20 31.59 -4.62
N PRO A 350 16.34 32.23 -3.82
CA PRO A 350 16.79 33.18 -2.82
C PRO A 350 16.61 32.60 -1.41
N LYS A 351 17.70 32.69 -0.64
CA LYS A 351 17.75 32.52 0.80
C LYS A 351 16.90 33.60 1.48
N MET A 352 16.13 33.25 2.51
CA MET A 352 15.95 34.15 3.67
C MET A 352 15.74 33.40 4.98
N SER A 353 16.44 33.94 5.97
CA SER A 353 16.64 33.59 7.37
C SER A 353 15.50 34.01 8.30
N PHE A 354 15.32 33.22 9.37
CA PHE A 354 15.07 33.57 10.80
C PHE A 354 14.17 34.75 11.23
N ALA A 355 13.52 34.51 12.39
CA ALA A 355 12.74 35.40 13.29
C ALA A 355 11.22 35.42 12.99
N LEU A 356 10.28 35.35 13.96
CA LEU A 356 10.30 35.43 15.42
C LEU A 356 8.94 34.94 15.98
N ARG A 357 8.95 34.61 17.28
CA ARG A 357 7.82 34.27 18.17
C ARG A 357 6.59 35.19 18.08
N LEU A 358 5.39 34.61 18.24
CA LEU A 358 4.18 35.05 18.99
C LEU A 358 3.10 33.99 18.65
N SER A 359 2.25 33.41 19.50
CA SER A 359 1.79 33.70 20.87
C SER A 359 1.05 32.45 21.39
N CYS A 360 1.40 31.98 22.59
CA CYS A 360 0.54 31.15 23.46
C CYS A 360 -0.32 32.09 24.32
N VAL A 361 -1.66 31.99 24.30
CA VAL A 361 -2.54 32.47 25.38
C VAL A 361 -3.90 31.73 25.33
N LEU A 362 -4.21 31.06 26.46
CA LEU A 362 -5.51 30.69 27.05
C LEU A 362 -6.45 29.67 26.37
N SER A 363 -6.66 28.52 27.02
CA SER A 363 -7.75 28.39 28.00
C SER A 363 -7.68 27.08 28.79
N SER A 364 -7.81 27.21 30.11
CA SER A 364 -7.93 26.14 31.11
C SER A 364 -9.34 26.17 31.69
N ALA A 365 -10.03 25.02 31.69
CA ALA A 365 -11.26 24.68 32.44
C ALA A 365 -11.83 23.39 31.79
N ARG A 366 -12.30 22.34 32.45
CA ARG A 366 -12.65 22.03 33.85
C ARG A 366 -12.70 20.50 33.95
N ASN A 367 -12.30 19.96 35.10
CA ASN A 367 -12.64 18.61 35.51
C ASN A 367 -14.17 18.46 35.64
N ALA A 368 -14.75 17.48 34.97
CA ALA A 368 -16.05 16.93 35.31
C ALA A 368 -15.94 15.40 35.24
N ALA A 369 -15.98 14.77 36.41
CA ALA A 369 -16.11 13.33 36.53
C ALA A 369 -17.47 12.89 35.99
N CYS A 370 -17.47 12.11 34.91
CA CYS A 370 -18.64 11.35 34.49
C CYS A 370 -18.31 9.87 34.65
N ARG A 371 -18.86 9.25 35.71
CA ARG A 371 -18.96 7.79 35.82
C ARG A 371 -20.14 7.37 34.95
N THR A 372 -19.86 6.82 33.77
CA THR A 372 -20.84 6.06 33.01
C THR A 372 -20.24 4.69 32.70
N LYS A 373 -21.06 3.65 32.87
CA LYS A 373 -20.71 2.25 32.63
C LYS A 373 -20.23 2.09 31.19
N LEU A 374 -18.95 1.76 31.01
CA LEU A 374 -18.41 1.33 29.73
C LEU A 374 -18.95 -0.07 29.42
N SER A 375 -19.99 -0.14 28.59
CA SER A 375 -20.16 -1.29 27.71
C SER A 375 -19.03 -1.24 26.68
N ILE A 376 -18.33 -2.35 26.51
CA ILE A 376 -17.30 -2.51 25.48
C ILE A 376 -18.05 -2.47 24.13
N GLN A 377 -18.04 -1.32 23.46
CA GLN A 377 -18.41 -1.21 22.05
C GLN A 377 -17.12 -1.33 21.23
N SER A 378 -17.11 -2.27 20.30
CA SER A 378 -16.12 -2.32 19.22
C SER A 378 -16.17 -0.99 18.45
N SER A 379 -15.01 -0.43 18.10
CA SER A 379 -14.90 0.77 17.30
C SER A 379 -15.39 0.49 15.88
N ALA A 380 -16.68 0.74 15.60
CA ALA A 380 -17.26 0.57 14.27
C ALA A 380 -16.83 1.70 13.32
N SER A 381 -16.50 1.37 12.07
CA SER A 381 -16.10 2.35 11.02
C SER A 381 -17.30 3.10 10.42
N ILE A 382 -18.49 2.51 10.41
CA ILE A 382 -19.74 3.17 9.98
C ILE A 382 -20.80 2.98 11.07
N VAL A 383 -21.64 4.00 11.27
CA VAL A 383 -22.68 3.99 12.31
C VAL A 383 -23.99 4.49 11.72
N SER A 384 -25.07 3.74 11.91
CA SER A 384 -26.44 4.15 11.57
C SER A 384 -26.86 5.43 12.28
N LEU A 385 -27.83 6.16 11.71
CA LEU A 385 -28.30 7.44 12.26
C LEU A 385 -28.79 7.29 13.71
N ALA A 386 -29.41 6.16 14.04
CA ALA A 386 -29.92 5.88 15.39
C ALA A 386 -28.82 5.67 16.45
N LYS A 387 -27.60 5.26 16.03
CA LYS A 387 -26.46 4.98 16.90
C LYS A 387 -25.41 6.09 16.87
N GLN A 388 -25.61 7.13 16.07
CA GLN A 388 -24.62 8.19 15.86
C GLN A 388 -24.55 9.14 17.06
N ASP A 389 -23.35 9.31 17.64
CA ASP A 389 -23.13 10.25 18.75
C ASP A 389 -23.20 11.72 18.26
N ASP A 390 -24.00 12.55 18.94
CA ASP A 390 -24.14 14.00 18.70
C ASP A 390 -22.88 14.84 19.04
N SER A 391 -21.78 14.19 19.42
CA SER A 391 -20.56 14.86 19.90
C SER A 391 -19.79 15.59 18.80
N PHE A 392 -19.98 15.23 17.53
CA PHE A 392 -19.28 15.82 16.38
C PHE A 392 -20.17 16.81 15.60
N GLN A 393 -19.89 18.12 15.74
CA GLN A 393 -20.57 19.15 14.94
C GLN A 393 -19.84 19.40 13.61
N ARG A 394 -20.48 19.04 12.50
CA ARG A 394 -19.92 19.25 11.15
C ARG A 394 -19.79 20.75 10.83
N PRO A 395 -18.72 21.18 10.13
CA PRO A 395 -18.67 22.51 9.53
C PRO A 395 -19.83 22.70 8.55
N ALA A 396 -20.37 23.93 8.46
CA ALA A 396 -21.44 24.23 7.52
C ALA A 396 -21.03 23.84 6.08
N PRO A 397 -21.89 23.14 5.31
CA PRO A 397 -21.55 22.66 3.97
C PRO A 397 -21.19 23.82 3.06
N PHE A 398 -20.14 23.65 2.25
CA PHE A 398 -19.78 24.68 1.27
C PHE A 398 -20.83 24.68 0.15
N PRO A 399 -21.42 25.84 -0.21
CA PRO A 399 -22.47 25.93 -1.23
C PRO A 399 -21.87 25.83 -2.65
N TYR A 400 -21.31 24.67 -2.98
CA TYR A 400 -20.57 24.42 -4.21
C TYR A 400 -21.40 24.56 -5.48
N LYS A 401 -22.73 24.37 -5.40
CA LYS A 401 -23.65 24.52 -6.54
C LYS A 401 -23.64 25.94 -7.11
N ASP A 402 -23.64 26.94 -6.22
CA ASP A 402 -23.74 28.35 -6.59
C ASP A 402 -22.39 29.07 -6.53
N LYS A 403 -21.49 28.68 -5.62
CA LYS A 403 -20.18 29.31 -5.44
C LYS A 403 -19.04 28.44 -5.98
N PRO A 404 -18.12 28.99 -6.82
CA PRO A 404 -17.00 28.22 -7.33
C PRO A 404 -15.92 28.00 -6.26
N TYR A 405 -15.43 26.77 -6.14
CA TYR A 405 -14.30 26.42 -5.28
C TYR A 405 -12.98 26.67 -6.02
N THR A 406 -12.27 27.75 -5.71
CA THR A 406 -11.13 28.20 -6.54
C THR A 406 -9.80 27.58 -6.10
N ARG A 407 -8.78 27.67 -6.95
CA ARG A 407 -7.39 27.25 -6.64
C ARG A 407 -6.81 27.97 -5.41
N PHE A 408 -7.32 29.17 -5.08
CA PHE A 408 -6.95 29.89 -3.86
C PHE A 408 -7.41 29.13 -2.61
N HIS A 409 -8.64 28.61 -2.60
CA HIS A 409 -9.15 27.79 -1.50
C HIS A 409 -8.31 26.52 -1.33
N ALA A 410 -7.99 25.84 -2.44
CA ALA A 410 -7.14 24.65 -2.42
C ALA A 410 -5.70 24.92 -1.96
N LYS A 411 -5.12 26.08 -2.33
CA LYS A 411 -3.75 26.46 -1.94
C LYS A 411 -3.65 26.91 -0.48
N TYR A 412 -4.69 27.57 0.02
CA TYR A 412 -4.76 28.05 1.40
C TYR A 412 -5.75 27.21 2.21
N SER A 413 -5.43 25.92 2.33
CA SER A 413 -6.22 24.87 2.99
C SER A 413 -6.75 25.27 4.37
N PHE A 414 -6.03 26.11 5.13
CA PHE A 414 -6.46 26.56 6.46
C PHE A 414 -7.76 27.41 6.46
N LEU A 415 -8.18 27.96 5.31
CA LEU A 415 -9.42 28.75 5.21
C LEU A 415 -10.69 27.88 5.20
N ASP A 416 -10.62 26.71 4.56
CA ASP A 416 -11.72 25.75 4.49
C ASP A 416 -11.17 24.32 4.31
N PRO A 417 -10.61 23.72 5.38
CA PRO A 417 -9.92 22.44 5.30
C PRO A 417 -10.88 21.28 5.02
N SER A 418 -10.66 20.56 3.92
CA SER A 418 -11.58 19.50 3.49
C SER A 418 -11.55 18.26 4.40
N HIS A 419 -10.42 17.93 5.01
CA HIS A 419 -10.27 16.78 5.90
C HIS A 419 -11.10 16.89 7.20
N ILE A 420 -11.34 18.12 7.69
CA ILE A 420 -12.16 18.35 8.90
C ILE A 420 -13.66 18.07 8.65
N ARG A 421 -14.09 18.14 7.39
CA ARG A 421 -15.48 17.84 7.00
C ARG A 421 -15.76 16.34 6.97
N MET A 422 -14.72 15.53 6.77
CA MET A 422 -14.82 14.09 6.62
C MET A 422 -14.94 13.41 7.98
N ASN A 423 -15.78 12.39 8.03
CA ASN A 423 -15.95 11.51 9.17
C ASN A 423 -16.00 10.05 8.69
N PRO A 424 -16.04 9.06 9.60
CA PRO A 424 -16.11 7.65 9.20
C PRO A 424 -17.36 7.31 8.36
N ASN A 425 -18.49 8.01 8.58
CA ASN A 425 -19.71 7.92 7.76
C ASN A 425 -19.61 8.64 6.37
N SER A 426 -18.49 9.26 6.02
CA SER A 426 -18.28 9.94 4.74
C SER A 426 -17.79 8.96 3.68
N LYS A 427 -18.65 8.03 3.26
CA LYS A 427 -18.31 6.96 2.31
C LYS A 427 -19.21 6.97 1.08
N ILE A 428 -18.77 6.28 0.04
CA ILE A 428 -19.56 6.06 -1.19
C ILE A 428 -19.90 4.57 -1.25
N ILE A 429 -21.19 4.28 -1.23
CA ILE A 429 -21.74 2.93 -1.42
C ILE A 429 -22.43 2.87 -2.78
N THR A 430 -22.16 1.79 -3.51
CA THR A 430 -22.81 1.52 -4.80
C THR A 430 -23.59 0.21 -4.71
N VAL A 431 -24.90 0.28 -4.99
CA VAL A 431 -25.77 -0.91 -5.09
C VAL A 431 -25.76 -1.41 -6.53
N GLU A 432 -25.28 -2.63 -6.71
CA GLU A 432 -25.07 -3.33 -7.97
C GLU A 432 -26.00 -4.55 -8.11
N GLY A 433 -26.22 -4.99 -9.34
CA GLY A 433 -27.03 -6.17 -9.61
C GLY A 433 -27.74 -6.13 -10.95
N ASN A 434 -28.30 -7.28 -11.33
CA ASN A 434 -28.95 -7.46 -12.63
C ASN A 434 -30.21 -6.59 -12.79
N ILE A 435 -30.66 -6.40 -14.03
CA ILE A 435 -31.92 -5.70 -14.34
C ILE A 435 -33.08 -6.49 -13.72
N GLY A 436 -33.99 -5.81 -13.02
CA GLY A 436 -35.11 -6.46 -12.32
C GLY A 436 -34.87 -6.73 -10.82
N SER A 437 -33.70 -6.38 -10.28
CA SER A 437 -33.36 -6.59 -8.86
C SER A 437 -33.97 -5.57 -7.87
N ARG A 438 -34.73 -4.57 -8.34
CA ARG A 438 -35.38 -3.50 -7.52
C ARG A 438 -34.40 -2.69 -6.63
N LYS A 439 -33.19 -2.45 -7.12
CA LYS A 439 -32.09 -1.78 -6.40
C LYS A 439 -32.43 -0.40 -5.84
N GLY A 440 -33.19 0.42 -6.58
CA GLY A 440 -33.51 1.78 -6.12
C GLY A 440 -34.33 1.85 -4.84
N GLU A 441 -35.19 0.88 -4.56
CA GLU A 441 -35.93 0.83 -3.30
C GLU A 441 -34.97 0.57 -2.13
N LEU A 442 -34.08 -0.41 -2.26
CA LEU A 442 -33.06 -0.74 -1.27
C LEU A 442 -32.06 0.42 -1.07
N ALA A 443 -31.55 1.00 -2.15
CA ALA A 443 -30.59 2.10 -2.09
C ALA A 443 -31.17 3.33 -1.37
N LYS A 444 -32.46 3.61 -1.58
CA LYS A 444 -33.16 4.68 -0.88
C LYS A 444 -33.32 4.36 0.62
N GLN A 445 -33.73 3.14 0.95
CA GLN A 445 -33.87 2.71 2.34
C GLN A 445 -32.54 2.77 3.11
N LEU A 446 -31.45 2.28 2.51
CA LEU A 446 -30.11 2.39 3.10
C LEU A 446 -29.69 3.85 3.30
N ALA A 447 -29.99 4.73 2.35
CA ALA A 447 -29.68 6.15 2.49
C ALA A 447 -30.47 6.79 3.64
N ASP A 448 -31.74 6.43 3.82
CA ASP A 448 -32.57 6.93 4.92
C ASP A 448 -32.06 6.45 6.29
N GLU A 449 -31.64 5.18 6.43
CA GLU A 449 -31.09 4.59 7.67
C GLU A 449 -29.75 5.22 8.12
N PHE A 450 -28.86 5.51 7.16
CA PHE A 450 -27.56 6.13 7.46
C PHE A 450 -27.61 7.67 7.44
N GLY A 451 -28.72 8.28 7.00
CA GLY A 451 -28.84 9.73 6.77
C GLY A 451 -27.93 10.22 5.63
N TRP A 452 -27.74 9.40 4.60
CA TRP A 452 -26.86 9.67 3.45
C TRP A 452 -27.64 10.23 2.27
N PHE A 453 -26.90 10.82 1.31
CA PHE A 453 -27.51 11.35 0.10
C PHE A 453 -27.72 10.23 -0.92
N TYR A 454 -28.98 10.01 -1.31
CA TYR A 454 -29.34 9.04 -2.34
C TYR A 454 -29.27 9.66 -3.74
N MET A 455 -28.51 9.01 -4.63
CA MET A 455 -28.46 9.32 -6.06
C MET A 455 -29.11 8.18 -6.87
N PRO A 456 -30.26 8.43 -7.54
CA PRO A 456 -30.95 7.41 -8.34
C PRO A 456 -30.18 7.07 -9.62
N GLU A 457 -30.45 5.91 -10.24
CA GLU A 457 -29.82 5.54 -11.53
C GLU A 457 -30.07 6.63 -12.61
N PRO A 458 -29.04 7.09 -13.34
CA PRO A 458 -29.19 8.16 -14.31
C PRO A 458 -29.86 7.61 -15.58
N ARG A 459 -30.91 8.28 -16.05
CA ARG A 459 -31.62 7.90 -17.27
C ARG A 459 -31.05 8.65 -18.47
N ILE A 460 -30.93 7.96 -19.60
CA ILE A 460 -30.45 8.61 -20.83
C ILE A 460 -31.44 9.65 -21.37
N GLU A 461 -32.74 9.49 -21.07
CA GLU A 461 -33.79 10.43 -21.50
C GLU A 461 -33.54 11.84 -20.98
N ASP A 462 -32.98 11.96 -19.77
CA ASP A 462 -32.66 13.24 -19.14
C ASP A 462 -31.57 14.00 -19.90
N LEU A 463 -30.75 13.30 -20.69
CA LEU A 463 -29.73 13.89 -21.56
C LEU A 463 -30.37 14.60 -22.76
N TYR A 464 -31.45 14.04 -23.31
CA TYR A 464 -32.09 14.55 -24.51
C TYR A 464 -33.15 15.63 -24.26
N ILE A 465 -33.41 15.95 -22.99
CA ILE A 465 -34.29 17.05 -22.59
C ILE A 465 -33.43 18.28 -22.30
N ASN A 466 -33.60 19.32 -23.11
CA ASN A 466 -32.91 20.59 -22.92
C ASN A 466 -33.47 21.38 -21.70
N TYR A 467 -32.73 22.39 -21.22
CA TYR A 467 -33.14 23.31 -20.14
C TYR A 467 -34.54 23.92 -20.35
N ASN A 468 -34.89 24.22 -21.60
CA ASN A 468 -36.20 24.76 -21.96
C ASN A 468 -37.33 23.71 -21.91
N GLY A 469 -37.02 22.47 -21.50
CA GLY A 469 -37.92 21.32 -21.55
C GLY A 469 -38.16 20.77 -22.95
N PHE A 470 -37.32 21.15 -23.93
CA PHE A 470 -37.43 20.66 -25.30
C PHE A 470 -36.78 19.30 -25.44
N ASP A 471 -37.52 18.35 -26.01
CA ASP A 471 -37.06 16.98 -26.23
C ASP A 471 -36.48 16.82 -27.65
N TYR A 472 -35.17 16.58 -27.76
CA TYR A 472 -34.47 16.42 -29.04
C TYR A 472 -35.02 15.24 -29.87
N ARG A 473 -35.60 14.23 -29.22
CA ARG A 473 -36.11 13.03 -29.88
C ARG A 473 -37.30 13.30 -30.80
N SER A 474 -38.05 14.37 -30.52
CA SER A 474 -39.14 14.84 -31.38
C SER A 474 -38.68 15.18 -32.81
N LEU A 475 -37.38 15.47 -32.97
CA LEU A 475 -36.78 15.84 -34.25
C LEU A 475 -36.09 14.67 -34.96
N ASN A 476 -36.08 13.47 -34.38
CA ASN A 476 -35.40 12.29 -34.97
C ASN A 476 -35.87 11.98 -36.39
N GLN A 477 -37.14 12.28 -36.73
CA GLN A 477 -37.69 12.08 -38.07
C GLN A 477 -36.98 12.89 -39.18
N TYR A 478 -36.29 13.98 -38.83
CA TYR A 478 -35.58 14.86 -39.76
C TYR A 478 -34.07 14.61 -39.81
N ILE A 479 -33.56 13.68 -38.98
CA ILE A 479 -32.13 13.48 -38.73
C ILE A 479 -31.72 12.10 -39.26
N ASP A 480 -30.51 12.01 -39.79
CA ASP A 480 -29.94 10.73 -40.23
C ASP A 480 -29.96 9.70 -39.08
N PRO A 481 -30.37 8.43 -39.32
CA PRO A 481 -30.45 7.39 -38.29
C PRO A 481 -29.19 7.21 -37.41
N MET A 482 -28.01 7.54 -37.92
CA MET A 482 -26.77 7.44 -37.15
C MET A 482 -26.57 8.61 -36.16
N CYS A 483 -27.18 9.75 -36.45
CA CYS A 483 -27.13 10.99 -35.67
C CYS A 483 -28.35 11.19 -34.75
N GLN A 484 -29.32 10.27 -34.77
CA GLN A 484 -30.54 10.36 -33.97
C GLN A 484 -30.27 10.21 -32.47
N ALA A 485 -31.10 10.87 -31.66
CA ALA A 485 -31.12 10.67 -30.21
C ALA A 485 -31.81 9.34 -29.89
N VAL A 486 -31.03 8.31 -29.54
CA VAL A 486 -31.55 6.95 -29.28
C VAL A 486 -31.69 6.73 -27.77
N ASP A 487 -32.90 6.37 -27.34
CA ASP A 487 -33.19 6.02 -25.94
C ASP A 487 -33.12 4.52 -25.66
N GLU A 488 -33.23 4.19 -24.36
CA GLU A 488 -33.59 2.85 -23.88
C GLU A 488 -34.80 2.27 -24.58
N LYS A 489 -35.86 3.07 -24.77
CA LYS A 489 -37.09 2.60 -25.42
C LYS A 489 -36.81 2.17 -26.87
N MET A 490 -36.12 3.02 -27.63
CA MET A 490 -35.79 2.74 -29.03
C MET A 490 -34.85 1.54 -29.14
N TYR A 491 -33.90 1.41 -28.22
CA TYR A 491 -33.00 0.26 -28.15
C TYR A 491 -33.73 -1.06 -27.85
N TYR A 492 -34.72 -1.04 -26.96
CA TYR A 492 -35.51 -2.23 -26.64
C TYR A 492 -36.44 -2.68 -27.78
N GLU A 493 -36.92 -1.73 -28.60
CA GLU A 493 -37.72 -1.98 -29.80
C GLU A 493 -36.87 -2.45 -30.99
N ASP A 494 -35.74 -1.77 -31.24
CA ASP A 494 -34.77 -2.08 -32.28
C ASP A 494 -33.31 -2.06 -31.79
N PRO A 495 -32.76 -3.21 -31.37
CA PRO A 495 -31.40 -3.29 -30.86
C PRO A 495 -30.30 -3.18 -31.91
N LYS A 496 -30.64 -3.25 -33.21
CA LYS A 496 -29.68 -3.10 -34.32
C LYS A 496 -29.72 -1.71 -34.95
N HIS A 497 -30.39 -0.76 -34.29
CA HIS A 497 -30.44 0.62 -34.75
C HIS A 497 -29.03 1.22 -34.84
N LYS A 498 -28.76 2.01 -35.89
CA LYS A 498 -27.41 2.53 -36.18
C LYS A 498 -26.84 3.42 -35.07
N GLY A 499 -27.68 4.09 -34.29
CA GLY A 499 -27.27 4.93 -33.16
C GLY A 499 -27.00 4.19 -31.83
N VAL A 500 -27.18 2.87 -31.76
CA VAL A 500 -26.94 2.07 -30.54
C VAL A 500 -25.50 2.15 -30.01
N PRO A 501 -24.44 2.15 -30.85
CA PRO A 501 -23.07 2.36 -30.39
C PRO A 501 -22.90 3.68 -29.63
N TRP A 502 -23.42 4.78 -30.16
CA TRP A 502 -23.39 6.10 -29.50
C TRP A 502 -24.21 6.13 -28.21
N MET A 503 -25.40 5.52 -28.22
CA MET A 503 -26.21 5.37 -27.00
C MET A 503 -25.40 4.70 -25.87
N LYS A 504 -24.63 3.66 -26.18
CA LYS A 504 -23.79 2.99 -25.18
C LYS A 504 -22.70 3.92 -24.62
N MET A 505 -22.07 4.76 -25.45
CA MET A 505 -21.11 5.75 -24.98
C MET A 505 -21.76 6.81 -24.09
N PHE A 506 -22.98 7.26 -24.43
CA PHE A 506 -23.73 8.21 -23.61
C PHE A 506 -24.12 7.63 -22.25
N PHE A 507 -24.47 6.35 -22.15
CA PHE A 507 -24.68 5.68 -20.85
C PHE A 507 -23.45 5.72 -19.95
N TYR A 508 -22.28 5.46 -20.52
CA TYR A 508 -21.03 5.55 -19.77
C TYR A 508 -20.74 7.00 -19.35
N ARG A 509 -20.91 7.96 -20.27
CA ARG A 509 -20.73 9.40 -20.03
C ARG A 509 -21.63 9.93 -18.91
N ILE A 510 -22.92 9.58 -18.89
CA ILE A 510 -23.85 10.07 -17.86
C ILE A 510 -23.58 9.45 -16.48
N ARG A 511 -23.24 8.15 -16.43
CA ARG A 511 -22.84 7.49 -15.17
C ARG A 511 -21.54 8.11 -14.63
N TYR A 512 -20.57 8.37 -15.50
CA TYR A 512 -19.32 9.05 -15.14
C TYR A 512 -19.59 10.46 -14.59
N CYS A 513 -20.45 11.22 -15.25
CA CYS A 513 -20.87 12.56 -14.82
C CYS A 513 -21.54 12.55 -13.43
N GLN A 514 -22.47 11.61 -13.20
CA GLN A 514 -23.15 11.45 -11.91
C GLN A 514 -22.18 11.01 -10.81
N TYR A 515 -21.20 10.16 -11.11
CA TYR A 515 -20.20 9.75 -10.14
C TYR A 515 -19.29 10.92 -9.72
N ILE A 516 -18.98 11.84 -10.64
CA ILE A 516 -18.31 13.11 -10.28
C ILE A 516 -19.21 13.96 -9.37
N ASP A 517 -20.53 14.00 -9.61
CA ASP A 517 -21.47 14.67 -8.72
C ASP A 517 -21.46 14.07 -7.32
N ALA A 518 -21.38 12.74 -7.20
CA ALA A 518 -21.30 12.02 -5.93
C ALA A 518 -20.02 12.40 -5.16
N LEU A 519 -18.87 12.38 -5.84
CA LEU A 519 -17.59 12.80 -5.25
C LEU A 519 -17.62 14.27 -4.84
N ALA A 520 -18.13 15.16 -5.70
CA ALA A 520 -18.24 16.58 -5.38
C ALA A 520 -19.18 16.82 -4.18
N HIS A 521 -20.28 16.07 -4.07
CA HIS A 521 -21.16 16.15 -2.90
C HIS A 521 -20.43 15.74 -1.62
N LEU A 522 -19.77 14.58 -1.65
CA LEU A 522 -18.98 14.05 -0.53
C LEU A 522 -17.94 15.07 -0.04
N PHE A 523 -17.08 15.58 -0.93
CA PHE A 523 -15.98 16.49 -0.56
C PHE A 523 -16.43 17.86 -0.03
N ASN A 524 -17.62 18.34 -0.41
CA ASN A 524 -18.11 19.65 0.06
C ASN A 524 -18.97 19.58 1.33
N THR A 525 -19.67 18.46 1.53
CA THR A 525 -20.64 18.31 2.62
C THR A 525 -20.16 17.40 3.74
N GLY A 526 -19.26 16.45 3.45
CA GLY A 526 -18.92 15.36 4.37
C GLY A 526 -20.10 14.42 4.62
N GLN A 527 -21.10 14.39 3.73
CA GLN A 527 -22.21 13.46 3.78
C GLN A 527 -21.92 12.27 2.86
N GLY A 528 -22.06 11.05 3.38
CA GLY A 528 -21.96 9.83 2.57
C GLY A 528 -23.00 9.79 1.45
N VAL A 529 -22.70 9.03 0.40
CA VAL A 529 -23.54 8.93 -0.79
C VAL A 529 -23.85 7.47 -1.08
N VAL A 530 -25.13 7.16 -1.28
CA VAL A 530 -25.59 5.86 -1.81
C VAL A 530 -26.05 6.07 -3.24
N MET A 531 -25.52 5.28 -4.17
CA MET A 531 -25.91 5.37 -5.58
C MET A 531 -26.19 4.00 -6.21
N GLU A 532 -26.99 4.02 -7.26
CA GLU A 532 -27.27 2.83 -8.07
C GLU A 532 -26.32 2.74 -9.25
N ARG A 533 -25.56 1.64 -9.31
CA ARG A 533 -24.55 1.35 -10.34
C ARG A 533 -23.43 2.38 -10.44
N CYS A 534 -22.19 1.91 -10.54
CA CYS A 534 -21.02 2.76 -10.76
C CYS A 534 -20.55 2.77 -12.23
N PRO A 535 -19.73 3.75 -12.65
CA PRO A 535 -19.09 3.72 -13.96
C PRO A 535 -18.21 2.48 -14.17
N ALA A 536 -17.65 1.93 -13.09
CA ALA A 536 -16.77 0.77 -13.17
C ALA A 536 -17.49 -0.52 -13.58
N SER A 537 -18.79 -0.67 -13.29
CA SER A 537 -19.62 -1.84 -13.66
C SER A 537 -20.26 -1.72 -15.04
N ASP A 538 -20.18 -0.55 -15.69
CA ASP A 538 -20.88 -0.29 -16.95
C ASP A 538 -20.44 -1.21 -18.11
N PHE A 539 -19.21 -1.73 -18.08
CA PHE A 539 -18.69 -2.60 -19.13
C PHE A 539 -19.42 -3.94 -19.20
N VAL A 540 -20.06 -4.38 -18.11
CA VAL A 540 -20.88 -5.60 -18.09
C VAL A 540 -22.00 -5.54 -19.14
N PHE A 541 -22.57 -4.35 -19.34
CA PHE A 541 -23.58 -4.14 -20.39
C PHE A 541 -22.96 -4.11 -21.79
N ALA A 542 -21.75 -3.56 -21.94
CA ALA A 542 -21.03 -3.57 -23.23
C ALA A 542 -20.70 -4.99 -23.67
N ASP A 543 -20.19 -5.81 -22.75
CA ASP A 543 -19.92 -7.24 -22.95
C ASP A 543 -21.18 -7.97 -23.41
N ALA A 544 -22.29 -7.75 -22.70
CA ALA A 544 -23.55 -8.43 -23.01
C ALA A 544 -24.12 -7.98 -24.36
N MET A 545 -24.04 -6.69 -24.70
CA MET A 545 -24.47 -6.19 -26.02
C MET A 545 -23.62 -6.76 -27.15
N HIS A 546 -22.31 -6.91 -26.93
CA HIS A 546 -21.40 -7.46 -27.93
C HIS A 546 -21.65 -8.96 -28.15
N LYS A 547 -21.76 -9.75 -27.07
CA LYS A 547 -22.06 -11.19 -27.14
C LYS A 547 -23.42 -11.48 -27.79
N CYS A 548 -24.44 -10.65 -27.55
CA CYS A 548 -25.75 -10.76 -28.20
C CYS A 548 -25.79 -10.19 -29.64
N GLY A 549 -24.67 -9.67 -30.16
CA GLY A 549 -24.56 -9.17 -31.54
C GLY A 549 -25.26 -7.84 -31.80
N TRP A 550 -25.45 -7.01 -30.78
CA TRP A 550 -26.02 -5.66 -30.89
C TRP A 550 -24.98 -4.55 -30.90
N LEU A 551 -23.78 -4.81 -30.35
CA LEU A 551 -22.64 -3.90 -30.40
C LEU A 551 -21.54 -4.49 -31.30
N PRO A 552 -21.18 -3.83 -32.40
CA PRO A 552 -20.13 -4.32 -33.29
C PRO A 552 -18.75 -4.24 -32.60
N GLN A 553 -17.79 -5.03 -33.10
CA GLN A 553 -16.47 -5.20 -32.47
C GLN A 553 -15.69 -3.88 -32.36
N ASP A 554 -15.73 -3.06 -33.40
CA ASP A 554 -15.04 -1.77 -33.47
C ASP A 554 -15.58 -0.79 -32.40
N ALA A 555 -16.89 -0.72 -32.19
CA ALA A 555 -17.50 0.06 -31.12
C ALA A 555 -17.15 -0.49 -29.72
N TYR A 556 -17.09 -1.82 -29.58
CA TYR A 556 -16.68 -2.47 -28.33
C TYR A 556 -15.22 -2.16 -27.98
N ASP A 557 -14.32 -2.21 -28.96
CA ASP A 557 -12.90 -1.87 -28.75
C ASP A 557 -12.72 -0.37 -28.44
N TYR A 558 -13.52 0.50 -29.07
CA TYR A 558 -13.55 1.93 -28.75
C TYR A 558 -14.03 2.17 -27.30
N TYR A 559 -15.07 1.47 -26.85
CA TYR A 559 -15.56 1.57 -25.48
C TYR A 559 -14.45 1.29 -24.44
N PHE A 560 -13.66 0.23 -24.64
CA PHE A 560 -12.56 -0.10 -23.72
C PHE A 560 -11.41 0.90 -23.76
N ARG A 561 -11.11 1.49 -24.93
CA ARG A 561 -10.18 2.62 -25.05
C ARG A 561 -10.67 3.82 -24.24
N LEU A 562 -11.92 4.23 -24.45
CA LEU A 562 -12.55 5.34 -23.72
C LEU A 562 -12.55 5.10 -22.20
N ARG A 563 -12.88 3.87 -21.76
CA ARG A 563 -12.85 3.49 -20.35
C ARG A 563 -11.46 3.59 -19.75
N PHE A 564 -10.43 3.12 -20.46
CA PHE A 564 -9.04 3.17 -20.01
C PHE A 564 -8.55 4.61 -19.74
N ASP A 565 -8.88 5.54 -20.65
CA ASP A 565 -8.48 6.95 -20.57
C ASP A 565 -9.21 7.73 -19.46
N THR A 566 -10.41 7.30 -19.07
CA THR A 566 -11.28 8.05 -18.16
C THR A 566 -11.31 7.48 -16.73
N ILE A 567 -11.40 6.15 -16.56
CA ILE A 567 -11.76 5.54 -15.28
C ILE A 567 -10.73 5.78 -14.16
N HIS A 568 -9.44 5.91 -14.51
CA HIS A 568 -8.34 6.07 -13.55
C HIS A 568 -8.33 7.44 -12.84
N LYS A 569 -9.13 8.41 -13.31
CA LYS A 569 -9.25 9.76 -12.72
C LYS A 569 -10.29 9.84 -11.59
N LEU A 570 -11.13 8.82 -11.47
CA LEU A 570 -12.15 8.73 -10.42
C LEU A 570 -11.64 7.92 -9.23
N LEU A 571 -12.02 8.33 -8.01
CA LEU A 571 -11.81 7.50 -6.81
C LEU A 571 -12.83 6.35 -6.81
N ARG A 572 -12.39 5.10 -6.68
CA ARG A 572 -13.29 3.93 -6.68
C ARG A 572 -14.23 3.92 -5.44
N PRO A 573 -15.40 3.27 -5.46
CA PRO A 573 -16.32 3.29 -4.33
C PRO A 573 -15.73 2.59 -3.10
N HIS A 574 -16.27 2.86 -1.91
CA HIS A 574 -15.76 2.21 -0.71
C HIS A 574 -16.34 0.79 -0.56
N LEU A 575 -17.66 0.69 -0.71
CA LEU A 575 -18.37 -0.58 -0.60
C LEU A 575 -19.28 -0.78 -1.82
N ILE A 576 -19.22 -1.99 -2.36
CA ILE A 576 -20.08 -2.47 -3.42
C ILE A 576 -21.01 -3.52 -2.84
N ILE A 577 -22.32 -3.29 -2.94
CA ILE A 577 -23.36 -4.23 -2.52
C ILE A 577 -23.93 -4.89 -3.77
N TYR A 578 -23.64 -6.15 -4.00
CA TYR A 578 -24.13 -6.90 -5.14
C TYR A 578 -25.35 -7.76 -4.77
N LEU A 579 -26.47 -7.53 -5.46
CA LEU A 579 -27.70 -8.30 -5.30
C LEU A 579 -27.73 -9.46 -6.31
N ASP A 580 -27.53 -10.67 -5.82
CA ASP A 580 -27.55 -11.89 -6.64
C ASP A 580 -28.99 -12.37 -6.85
N VAL A 581 -29.49 -12.26 -8.09
CA VAL A 581 -30.87 -12.63 -8.46
C VAL A 581 -30.83 -13.55 -9.66
N ASP A 582 -31.57 -14.65 -9.59
CA ASP A 582 -31.70 -15.56 -10.71
C ASP A 582 -32.34 -14.86 -11.92
N VAL A 583 -31.85 -15.15 -13.12
CA VAL A 583 -32.38 -14.58 -14.37
C VAL A 583 -33.90 -14.77 -14.50
N ASP A 584 -34.41 -15.93 -14.12
CA ASP A 584 -35.84 -16.23 -14.23
C ASP A 584 -36.68 -15.37 -13.27
N THR A 585 -36.16 -15.09 -12.06
CA THR A 585 -36.77 -14.18 -11.09
C THR A 585 -36.72 -12.73 -11.59
N SER A 586 -35.58 -12.33 -12.17
CA SER A 586 -35.42 -11.02 -12.80
C SER A 586 -36.42 -10.78 -13.93
N LEU A 587 -36.62 -11.77 -14.81
CA LEU A 587 -37.63 -11.72 -15.87
C LEU A 587 -39.06 -11.62 -15.34
N LYS A 588 -39.40 -12.36 -14.28
CA LYS A 588 -40.71 -12.25 -13.61
C LYS A 588 -40.93 -10.83 -13.08
N ARG A 589 -39.96 -10.27 -12.38
CA ARG A 589 -40.01 -8.90 -11.83
C ARG A 589 -40.11 -7.83 -12.92
N ILE A 590 -39.45 -8.02 -14.06
CA ILE A 590 -39.59 -7.12 -15.23
C ILE A 590 -41.02 -7.18 -15.79
N LYS A 591 -41.62 -8.37 -15.89
CA LYS A 591 -43.01 -8.55 -16.33
C LYS A 591 -44.01 -7.92 -15.36
N GLU A 592 -43.80 -8.06 -14.05
CA GLU A 592 -44.64 -7.44 -13.01
C GLU A 592 -44.67 -5.91 -13.09
N LYS A 593 -43.57 -5.26 -13.51
CA LYS A 593 -43.53 -3.81 -13.69
C LYS A 593 -44.47 -3.31 -14.79
N ASN A 594 -44.96 -4.18 -15.67
CA ASN A 594 -45.95 -3.88 -16.72
C ASN A 594 -45.59 -2.69 -17.64
N ILE A 595 -44.29 -2.48 -17.91
CA ILE A 595 -43.83 -1.46 -18.86
C ILE A 595 -43.87 -2.06 -20.29
N PRO A 596 -44.73 -1.56 -21.21
CA PRO A 596 -45.04 -2.26 -22.46
C PRO A 596 -43.82 -2.57 -23.34
N TYR A 597 -42.89 -1.60 -23.46
CA TYR A 597 -41.71 -1.73 -24.31
C TYR A 597 -40.59 -2.58 -23.67
N GLN A 598 -40.57 -2.74 -22.34
CA GLN A 598 -39.62 -3.64 -21.66
C GLN A 598 -40.08 -5.10 -21.75
N VAL A 599 -41.38 -5.34 -21.54
CA VAL A 599 -41.98 -6.69 -21.55
C VAL A 599 -41.94 -7.31 -22.95
N ASN A 600 -42.18 -6.50 -23.99
CA ASN A 600 -42.19 -6.96 -25.38
C ASN A 600 -40.83 -6.76 -26.08
N SER A 601 -39.78 -6.39 -25.34
CA SER A 601 -38.48 -6.08 -25.93
C SER A 601 -37.81 -7.33 -26.52
N LYS A 602 -37.06 -7.12 -27.61
CA LYS A 602 -36.18 -8.16 -28.16
C LYS A 602 -34.89 -8.32 -27.35
N VAL A 603 -34.57 -7.31 -26.53
CA VAL A 603 -33.34 -7.19 -25.77
C VAL A 603 -33.40 -7.91 -24.43
N LEU A 604 -34.49 -7.75 -23.66
CA LEU A 604 -34.59 -8.35 -22.32
C LEU A 604 -35.01 -9.82 -22.42
N ASN A 605 -34.21 -10.61 -23.13
CA ASN A 605 -34.33 -12.05 -23.20
C ASN A 605 -33.49 -12.73 -22.09
N LYS A 606 -33.71 -14.03 -21.91
CA LYS A 606 -32.97 -14.83 -20.91
C LYS A 606 -31.46 -14.83 -21.18
N GLU A 607 -31.08 -14.92 -22.46
CA GLU A 607 -29.67 -14.96 -22.89
C GLU A 607 -28.90 -13.69 -22.52
N TYR A 608 -29.47 -12.51 -22.75
CA TYR A 608 -28.85 -11.23 -22.44
C TYR A 608 -28.67 -11.03 -20.94
N LEU A 609 -29.72 -11.30 -20.16
CA LEU A 609 -29.67 -11.18 -18.70
C LEU A 609 -28.71 -12.18 -18.07
N GLN A 610 -28.63 -13.40 -18.62
CA GLN A 610 -27.66 -14.40 -18.20
C GLN A 610 -26.23 -13.95 -18.53
N THR A 611 -26.02 -13.37 -19.71
CA THR A 611 -24.72 -12.85 -20.11
C THR A 611 -24.26 -11.70 -19.21
N ILE A 612 -25.18 -10.82 -18.80
CA ILE A 612 -24.90 -9.76 -17.80
C ILE A 612 -24.46 -10.39 -16.48
N GLU A 613 -25.18 -11.39 -15.99
CA GLU A 613 -24.86 -12.06 -14.73
C GLU A 613 -23.50 -12.75 -14.77
N GLU A 614 -23.19 -13.44 -15.87
CA GLU A 614 -21.89 -14.07 -16.10
C GLU A 614 -20.77 -13.03 -16.11
N SER A 615 -20.93 -11.91 -16.81
CA SER A 615 -19.93 -10.83 -16.84
C SER A 615 -19.77 -10.15 -15.47
N TYR A 616 -20.83 -10.01 -14.68
CA TYR A 616 -20.73 -9.57 -13.28
C TYR A 616 -19.86 -10.54 -12.45
N LYS A 617 -20.22 -11.83 -12.44
CA LYS A 617 -19.58 -12.86 -11.60
C LYS A 617 -18.15 -13.20 -12.02
N GLN A 618 -17.87 -13.25 -13.32
CA GLN A 618 -16.55 -13.68 -13.83
C GLN A 618 -15.54 -12.54 -13.91
N ARG A 619 -15.98 -11.30 -14.19
CA ARG A 619 -15.08 -10.17 -14.46
C ARG A 619 -15.18 -9.07 -13.41
N TYR A 620 -16.37 -8.51 -13.18
CA TYR A 620 -16.51 -7.32 -12.35
C TYR A 620 -16.28 -7.60 -10.85
N LEU A 621 -16.94 -8.60 -10.27
CA LEU A 621 -16.85 -8.87 -8.83
C LEU A 621 -15.42 -9.25 -8.38
N PRO A 622 -14.67 -10.11 -9.11
CA PRO A 622 -13.28 -10.41 -8.76
C PRO A 622 -12.33 -9.20 -8.87
N ASP A 623 -12.60 -8.27 -9.79
CA ASP A 623 -11.83 -7.02 -9.92
C ASP A 623 -12.21 -6.05 -8.80
N ALA A 624 -13.50 -5.87 -8.55
CA ALA A 624 -14.07 -5.04 -7.48
C ALA A 624 -13.55 -5.40 -6.09
N GLY A 625 -13.52 -6.69 -5.76
CA GLY A 625 -13.05 -7.16 -4.45
C GLY A 625 -11.57 -6.90 -4.17
N GLN A 626 -10.77 -6.57 -5.19
CA GLN A 626 -9.35 -6.20 -4.99
C GLN A 626 -9.19 -4.78 -4.45
N TYR A 627 -10.12 -3.87 -4.75
CA TYR A 627 -9.98 -2.44 -4.44
C TYR A 627 -11.07 -1.86 -3.53
N SER A 628 -12.24 -2.48 -3.46
CA SER A 628 -13.38 -2.08 -2.60
C SER A 628 -13.82 -3.25 -1.72
N GLU A 629 -14.52 -2.96 -0.63
CA GLU A 629 -15.26 -4.02 0.07
C GLU A 629 -16.46 -4.48 -0.76
N LEU A 630 -16.74 -5.77 -0.71
CA LEU A 630 -17.79 -6.41 -1.49
C LEU A 630 -18.72 -7.21 -0.58
N LEU A 631 -19.99 -6.83 -0.55
CA LEU A 631 -21.06 -7.61 0.07
C LEU A 631 -21.93 -8.24 -1.01
N VAL A 632 -22.13 -9.55 -0.93
CA VAL A 632 -22.97 -10.31 -1.87
C VAL A 632 -24.16 -10.86 -1.13
N TYR A 633 -25.36 -10.45 -1.54
CA TYR A 633 -26.61 -10.92 -0.96
C TYR A 633 -27.38 -11.78 -1.94
N ASN A 634 -27.84 -12.95 -1.49
CA ASN A 634 -28.80 -13.74 -2.24
C ASN A 634 -30.16 -13.05 -2.21
N TRP A 635 -30.53 -12.42 -3.32
CA TRP A 635 -31.69 -11.55 -3.46
C TRP A 635 -32.90 -12.23 -4.10
N ASN A 636 -32.84 -13.57 -4.22
CA ASN A 636 -34.00 -14.42 -4.45
C ASN A 636 -34.82 -14.59 -3.15
N GLN A 637 -34.14 -14.62 -2.00
CA GLN A 637 -34.72 -14.64 -0.66
C GLN A 637 -34.18 -13.41 0.10
N PRO A 638 -34.78 -12.22 -0.12
CA PRO A 638 -34.32 -11.03 0.58
C PRO A 638 -34.50 -11.21 2.10
N PRO A 639 -33.60 -10.67 2.94
CA PRO A 639 -33.76 -10.72 4.39
C PRO A 639 -35.06 -10.03 4.83
N GLU A 640 -35.61 -10.49 5.94
CA GLU A 640 -36.89 -10.00 6.47
C GLU A 640 -36.80 -8.55 6.96
N SER A 641 -35.62 -8.11 7.45
CA SER A 641 -35.33 -6.71 7.79
C SER A 641 -34.05 -6.23 7.12
N ILE A 642 -34.01 -4.92 6.83
CA ILE A 642 -32.84 -4.21 6.31
C ILE A 642 -31.78 -4.03 7.41
N ASP A 643 -32.20 -4.11 8.68
CA ASP A 643 -31.33 -3.99 9.84
C ASP A 643 -30.15 -4.97 9.79
N ASP A 644 -30.37 -6.19 9.29
CA ASP A 644 -29.30 -7.19 9.15
C ASP A 644 -28.21 -6.71 8.17
N MET A 645 -28.61 -6.09 7.05
CA MET A 645 -27.66 -5.50 6.11
C MET A 645 -26.96 -4.29 6.69
N VAL A 646 -27.68 -3.46 7.46
CA VAL A 646 -27.09 -2.31 8.15
C VAL A 646 -26.04 -2.79 9.16
N LEU A 647 -26.33 -3.84 9.93
CA LEU A 647 -25.38 -4.46 10.86
C LEU A 647 -24.15 -5.01 10.14
N ASP A 648 -24.33 -5.70 9.02
CA ASP A 648 -23.21 -6.18 8.19
C ASP A 648 -22.32 -5.01 7.74
N ILE A 649 -22.92 -3.92 7.28
CA ILE A 649 -22.21 -2.71 6.83
C ILE A 649 -21.48 -2.04 8.01
N GLU A 650 -22.09 -1.94 9.19
CA GLU A 650 -21.48 -1.38 10.40
C GLU A 650 -20.29 -2.22 10.90
N ASN A 651 -20.33 -3.54 10.69
CA ASN A 651 -19.27 -4.46 11.08
C ASN A 651 -18.06 -4.44 10.12
N LEU A 652 -18.18 -3.82 8.94
CA LEU A 652 -17.07 -3.72 7.99
C LEU A 652 -16.07 -2.65 8.41
N GLU A 653 -14.80 -3.04 8.44
CA GLU A 653 -13.67 -2.13 8.65
C GLU A 653 -13.27 -1.49 7.32
N MET A 654 -13.78 -0.28 7.05
CA MET A 654 -13.52 0.46 5.80
C MET A 654 -12.47 1.58 5.92
N ASP A 655 -11.86 1.69 7.11
CA ASP A 655 -10.81 2.67 7.42
C ASP A 655 -9.42 2.03 7.54
N ASP A 656 -9.36 0.69 7.65
CA ASP A 656 -8.11 -0.07 7.67
C ASP A 656 -7.62 -0.28 6.24
N TRP A 657 -6.44 0.27 5.93
CA TRP A 657 -5.80 0.14 4.62
C TRP A 657 -4.35 -0.30 4.77
N ASP A 658 -3.96 -1.32 4.00
CA ASP A 658 -2.58 -1.77 3.87
C ASP A 658 -1.84 -0.91 2.84
N MET A 659 -0.67 -0.38 3.22
CA MET A 659 0.20 0.42 2.33
C MET A 659 0.64 -0.36 1.08
N MET A 660 0.73 -1.69 1.16
CA MET A 660 1.05 -2.57 0.03
C MET A 660 -0.20 -3.21 -0.60
N GLY A 661 -1.36 -3.03 0.05
CA GLY A 661 -2.65 -3.53 -0.38
C GLY A 661 -3.22 -2.76 -1.57
N GLN A 662 -4.10 -3.42 -2.31
CA GLN A 662 -4.84 -2.79 -3.40
C GLN A 662 -6.18 -2.18 -2.94
N LYS A 663 -6.70 -2.63 -1.79
CA LYS A 663 -7.92 -2.10 -1.16
C LYS A 663 -7.74 -0.65 -0.75
N PHE A 664 -8.71 0.19 -1.10
CA PHE A 664 -8.78 1.62 -0.75
C PHE A 664 -7.58 2.48 -1.14
N LYS A 665 -6.71 2.01 -2.03
CA LYS A 665 -5.50 2.73 -2.46
C LYS A 665 -5.78 4.16 -2.94
N ASP A 666 -6.91 4.37 -3.60
CA ASP A 666 -7.30 5.68 -4.14
C ASP A 666 -7.66 6.69 -3.05
N TRP A 667 -8.16 6.22 -1.91
CA TRP A 667 -8.59 7.04 -0.77
C TRP A 667 -7.47 7.33 0.22
N ASN A 668 -6.26 6.84 -0.06
CA ASN A 668 -5.11 7.03 0.80
C ASN A 668 -4.48 8.42 0.61
N PHE A 669 -4.96 9.38 1.39
CA PHE A 669 -4.46 10.75 1.39
C PHE A 669 -3.48 10.98 2.54
N TYR A 670 -2.19 10.74 2.29
CA TYR A 670 -1.12 11.01 3.27
C TYR A 670 -1.01 12.47 3.70
N TRP A 671 -1.43 13.40 2.84
CA TRP A 671 -1.33 14.84 3.08
C TRP A 671 -2.69 15.50 2.90
N ASN A 672 -3.02 16.43 3.81
CA ASN A 672 -4.25 17.21 3.76
C ASN A 672 -4.45 17.96 2.44
N GLU A 673 -3.35 18.34 1.76
CA GLU A 673 -3.41 18.99 0.45
C GLU A 673 -4.08 18.12 -0.62
N PHE A 674 -3.97 16.78 -0.52
CA PHE A 674 -4.63 15.88 -1.47
C PHE A 674 -6.15 15.97 -1.35
N TRP A 675 -6.70 16.00 -0.13
CA TRP A 675 -8.14 16.20 0.08
C TRP A 675 -8.66 17.46 -0.62
N ASP A 676 -7.94 18.58 -0.45
CA ASP A 676 -8.33 19.85 -1.07
C ASP A 676 -8.14 19.86 -2.59
N ARG A 677 -7.13 19.14 -3.09
CA ARG A 677 -6.86 18.99 -4.52
C ARG A 677 -7.93 18.13 -5.20
N TYR A 678 -8.33 17.01 -4.60
CA TYR A 678 -9.41 16.17 -5.12
C TYR A 678 -10.75 16.90 -5.07
N ARG A 679 -11.04 17.60 -3.96
CA ARG A 679 -12.20 18.50 -3.88
C ARG A 679 -12.21 19.50 -5.03
N TYR A 680 -11.10 20.23 -5.25
CA TYR A 680 -10.97 21.17 -6.36
C TYR A 680 -11.16 20.52 -7.73
N THR A 681 -10.66 19.30 -7.91
CA THR A 681 -10.75 18.56 -9.17
C THR A 681 -12.20 18.20 -9.47
N TYR A 682 -12.92 17.58 -8.52
CA TYR A 682 -14.29 17.16 -8.75
C TYR A 682 -15.30 18.31 -8.75
N THR A 683 -15.03 19.41 -8.03
CA THR A 683 -15.89 20.60 -8.08
C THR A 683 -15.64 21.43 -9.32
N SER A 684 -14.41 21.86 -9.53
CA SER A 684 -14.14 23.00 -10.41
C SER A 684 -13.54 22.57 -11.75
N ARG A 685 -13.03 21.33 -11.84
CA ARG A 685 -12.49 20.73 -13.06
C ARG A 685 -13.37 19.63 -13.63
N LYS A 686 -14.66 19.64 -13.30
CA LYS A 686 -15.64 18.69 -13.89
C LYS A 686 -15.59 18.73 -15.42
N LEU A 687 -15.53 19.92 -16.02
CA LEU A 687 -15.44 20.08 -17.47
C LEU A 687 -14.15 19.50 -18.06
N ASP A 688 -13.01 19.63 -17.36
CA ASP A 688 -11.74 19.03 -17.79
C ASP A 688 -11.85 17.49 -17.81
N LEU A 689 -12.45 16.90 -16.77
CA LEU A 689 -12.69 15.45 -16.68
C LEU A 689 -13.64 14.94 -17.78
N MET A 690 -14.61 15.76 -18.18
CA MET A 690 -15.54 15.40 -19.24
C MET A 690 -14.94 15.62 -20.63
N ASN A 691 -14.01 16.55 -20.79
CA ASN A 691 -13.32 16.79 -22.05
C ASN A 691 -12.44 15.59 -22.48
N ASP A 692 -12.07 14.71 -21.56
CA ASP A 692 -11.36 13.46 -21.89
C ASP A 692 -12.15 12.58 -22.86
N PHE A 693 -13.49 12.62 -22.81
CA PHE A 693 -14.35 11.88 -23.76
C PHE A 693 -14.20 12.39 -25.19
N ASN A 694 -13.84 13.68 -25.37
CA ASN A 694 -13.63 14.29 -26.67
C ASN A 694 -12.19 14.10 -27.18
N LEU A 695 -11.24 13.81 -26.28
CA LEU A 695 -9.83 13.61 -26.61
C LEU A 695 -9.54 12.18 -27.11
N THR A 696 -10.32 11.18 -26.70
CA THR A 696 -10.17 9.80 -27.16
C THR A 696 -10.52 9.72 -28.65
N ALA A 697 -9.50 9.50 -29.47
CA ALA A 697 -9.66 9.51 -30.92
C ALA A 697 -10.55 8.37 -31.44
N THR A 698 -11.45 8.71 -32.36
CA THR A 698 -12.39 7.79 -33.02
C THR A 698 -11.82 7.16 -34.30
N TYR A 699 -10.50 7.17 -34.50
CA TYR A 699 -9.88 6.58 -35.69
C TYR A 699 -10.14 5.07 -35.77
N ASP A 700 -10.40 4.60 -36.99
CA ASP A 700 -10.66 3.19 -37.33
C ASP A 700 -11.92 2.60 -36.67
N VAL A 701 -12.97 3.43 -36.48
CA VAL A 701 -14.26 3.00 -35.89
C VAL A 701 -15.43 3.44 -36.77
N ASP A 702 -15.73 2.68 -37.82
CA ASP A 702 -16.77 3.00 -38.80
C ASP A 702 -18.17 3.06 -38.16
N SER A 703 -18.45 2.26 -37.13
CA SER A 703 -19.75 2.23 -36.45
C SER A 703 -20.06 3.45 -35.57
N ILE A 704 -19.06 4.29 -35.29
CA ILE A 704 -19.19 5.50 -34.44
C ILE A 704 -18.89 6.76 -35.25
N THR A 705 -18.04 6.66 -36.28
CA THR A 705 -17.65 7.80 -37.11
C THR A 705 -18.87 8.40 -37.81
N LEU A 706 -19.18 9.65 -37.47
CA LEU A 706 -20.29 10.39 -38.06
C LEU A 706 -19.80 11.10 -39.33
N ASP A 707 -20.63 11.07 -40.37
CA ASP A 707 -20.39 11.85 -41.58
C ASP A 707 -20.57 13.34 -41.30
N SER A 708 -19.65 14.18 -41.80
CA SER A 708 -19.63 15.61 -41.53
C SER A 708 -20.93 16.28 -42.02
N ASP A 709 -21.40 15.90 -43.20
CA ASP A 709 -22.63 16.44 -43.80
C ASP A 709 -23.87 16.08 -42.96
N ALA A 710 -23.90 14.86 -42.40
CA ALA A 710 -24.99 14.41 -41.54
C ALA A 710 -25.01 15.14 -40.18
N VAL A 711 -23.84 15.44 -39.63
CA VAL A 711 -23.71 16.24 -38.39
C VAL A 711 -24.12 17.69 -38.64
N GLU A 712 -23.68 18.30 -39.73
CA GLU A 712 -24.07 19.66 -40.11
C GLU A 712 -25.58 19.78 -40.35
N HIS A 713 -26.17 18.78 -41.02
CA HIS A 713 -27.62 18.70 -41.22
C HIS A 713 -28.37 18.59 -39.89
N ARG A 714 -27.94 17.69 -39.00
CA ARG A 714 -28.52 17.55 -37.64
C ARG A 714 -28.47 18.87 -36.88
N ASP A 715 -27.30 19.52 -36.85
CA ASP A 715 -27.12 20.79 -36.16
C ASP A 715 -27.95 21.92 -36.81
N GLY A 716 -28.14 21.89 -38.13
CA GLY A 716 -29.04 22.78 -38.86
C GLY A 716 -30.50 22.61 -38.44
N VAL A 717 -30.97 21.36 -38.35
CA VAL A 717 -32.31 21.02 -37.83
C VAL A 717 -32.46 21.54 -36.40
N TYR A 718 -31.52 21.24 -35.52
CA TYR A 718 -31.58 21.71 -34.13
C TYR A 718 -31.56 23.24 -34.02
N LYS A 719 -30.72 23.95 -34.78
CA LYS A 719 -30.71 25.43 -34.82
C LYS A 719 -32.05 26.03 -35.26
N SER A 720 -32.78 25.34 -36.15
CA SER A 720 -34.05 25.83 -36.69
C SER A 720 -35.23 25.65 -35.73
N PHE A 721 -35.28 24.55 -34.97
CA PHE A 721 -36.41 24.21 -34.10
C PHE A 721 -36.15 24.49 -32.61
N VAL A 722 -34.91 24.47 -32.17
CA VAL A 722 -34.54 24.64 -30.75
C VAL A 722 -34.06 26.06 -30.51
N LYS A 723 -34.88 26.84 -29.80
CA LYS A 723 -34.55 28.21 -29.41
C LYS A 723 -33.29 28.20 -28.54
N ASN A 724 -32.31 29.04 -28.88
CA ASN A 724 -31.01 29.13 -28.21
C ASN A 724 -30.14 27.85 -28.28
N TYR A 725 -30.31 27.01 -29.31
CA TYR A 725 -29.40 25.88 -29.56
C TYR A 725 -27.95 26.36 -29.67
N GLY A 726 -27.05 25.78 -28.88
CA GLY A 726 -25.64 26.19 -28.77
C GLY A 726 -25.41 27.55 -28.08
N ILE A 727 -26.47 28.22 -27.59
CA ILE A 727 -26.41 29.47 -26.84
C ILE A 727 -26.71 29.18 -25.37
N LEU A 728 -25.70 29.41 -24.54
CA LEU A 728 -25.71 29.02 -23.14
C LEU A 728 -26.46 30.06 -22.30
N PRO A 729 -27.28 29.64 -21.31
CA PRO A 729 -28.13 30.56 -20.53
C PRO A 729 -27.35 31.60 -19.71
N ASP A 730 -26.04 31.42 -19.51
CA ASP A 730 -25.18 32.32 -18.74
C ASP A 730 -24.16 33.09 -19.61
N ARG A 731 -24.35 33.13 -20.93
CA ARG A 731 -23.53 33.94 -21.86
C ARG A 731 -23.97 35.40 -21.93
N ASP A 732 -24.85 35.87 -21.04
CA ASP A 732 -25.25 37.28 -20.95
C ASP A 732 -24.27 38.11 -20.08
N ASN A 733 -23.42 38.88 -20.77
CA ASN A 733 -23.08 40.28 -20.44
C ASN A 733 -22.42 40.66 -19.08
N THR A 734 -21.47 39.90 -18.55
CA THR A 734 -20.48 40.50 -17.60
C THR A 734 -19.15 40.79 -18.29
N ARG A 735 -18.80 42.08 -18.38
CA ARG A 735 -17.54 42.62 -18.93
C ARG A 735 -16.34 41.78 -18.46
N VAL A 736 -15.64 41.17 -19.41
CA VAL A 736 -14.41 40.40 -19.16
C VAL A 736 -13.31 41.39 -18.74
N GLY A 737 -13.03 41.47 -17.44
CA GLY A 737 -11.92 42.24 -16.89
C GLY A 737 -10.59 41.49 -16.99
N LEU A 738 -9.47 42.23 -16.98
CA LEU A 738 -8.09 41.71 -17.04
C LEU A 738 -7.81 40.58 -16.01
N PHE A 739 -8.47 40.63 -14.85
CA PHE A 739 -8.38 39.60 -13.81
C PHE A 739 -8.90 38.22 -14.25
N GLN A 740 -9.93 38.17 -15.09
CA GLN A 740 -10.51 36.90 -15.56
C GLN A 740 -9.66 36.24 -16.66
N GLN A 741 -8.82 37.03 -17.33
CA GLN A 741 -7.79 36.56 -18.27
C GLN A 741 -6.58 35.92 -17.56
N LEU A 742 -6.23 36.40 -16.36
CA LEU A 742 -5.12 35.90 -15.55
C LEU A 742 -5.49 34.69 -14.67
N PHE A 743 -6.75 34.54 -14.27
CA PHE A 743 -7.21 33.52 -13.30
C PHE A 743 -8.21 32.48 -13.85
N GLY A 744 -8.57 32.55 -15.14
CA GLY A 744 -9.55 31.67 -15.78
C GLY A 744 -11.01 32.08 -15.52
N ARG A 745 -11.95 31.67 -16.39
CA ARG A 745 -13.38 31.91 -16.17
C ARG A 745 -13.89 31.00 -15.05
N LEU A 746 -14.31 31.59 -13.94
CA LEU A 746 -14.92 30.89 -12.82
C LEU A 746 -16.42 30.66 -13.10
N ASN A 747 -16.75 29.52 -13.71
CA ASN A 747 -18.14 29.08 -13.85
C ASN A 747 -18.60 28.42 -12.53
N SER A 748 -19.88 28.58 -12.17
CA SER A 748 -20.48 27.87 -11.04
C SER A 748 -20.60 26.37 -11.32
N TYR A 749 -20.65 25.53 -10.29
CA TYR A 749 -20.80 24.08 -10.49
C TYR A 749 -22.04 23.74 -11.30
N ARG A 750 -23.16 24.42 -11.02
CA ARG A 750 -24.42 24.23 -11.73
C ARG A 750 -24.32 24.53 -13.22
N THR A 751 -23.56 25.56 -13.59
CA THR A 751 -23.32 25.87 -15.00
C THR A 751 -22.41 24.81 -15.63
N THR A 752 -21.30 24.43 -14.98
CA THR A 752 -20.43 23.34 -15.46
C THR A 752 -21.15 22.01 -15.65
N ASP A 753 -22.02 21.64 -14.70
CA ASP A 753 -22.81 20.41 -14.75
C ASP A 753 -23.76 20.42 -15.96
N PHE A 754 -24.38 21.57 -16.25
CA PHE A 754 -25.19 21.76 -17.45
C PHE A 754 -24.40 21.49 -18.74
N TYR A 755 -23.20 22.08 -18.89
CA TYR A 755 -22.35 21.83 -20.07
C TYR A 755 -22.01 20.34 -20.23
N CYS A 756 -21.73 19.66 -19.13
CA CYS A 756 -21.29 18.27 -19.16
C CYS A 756 -22.42 17.30 -19.57
N ARG A 757 -23.67 17.68 -19.29
CA ARG A 757 -24.87 16.90 -19.57
C ARG A 757 -25.53 17.22 -20.91
N ASP A 758 -25.07 18.24 -21.64
CA ASP A 758 -25.56 18.47 -23.00
C ASP A 758 -25.00 17.38 -23.94
N PRO A 759 -25.85 16.59 -24.62
CA PRO A 759 -25.42 15.48 -25.49
C PRO A 759 -24.60 15.93 -26.69
N PHE A 760 -24.76 17.19 -27.12
CA PHE A 760 -24.19 17.70 -28.38
C PHE A 760 -23.16 18.82 -28.15
N TYR A 761 -22.70 19.00 -26.90
CA TYR A 761 -21.63 19.92 -26.51
C TYR A 761 -20.31 19.22 -26.19
#